data_AF-A0A091E807-F1
#
_entry.id   AF-A0A091E807-F1
#
_cell.length_a   1.000
_cell.length_b   1.000
_cell.length_c   1.000
_cell.angle_alpha   90.00
_cell.angle_beta   90.00
_cell.angle_gamma   90.00
#
_symmetry.space_group_name_H-M   'P 1'
#
loop_
_entity.id
_entity.type
_entity.pdbx_description
1 polymer ?
#
loop_
_entity_poly.entity_id
_entity_poly.type
_entity_poly.pdbx_seq_one_letter_code
_entity_poly.pdbx_strand_id
1 'polypeptide(L)'
;FQILIGEPVTTCLSPSVYDMICKLGFEFKENCDINSIVTHTGKLCWKTITNCMSYTDPDQSLNYWESVQHLGPVCEAVHLHFLSLTKGLFEIQYVPWFQWTSFPEVFPEVFDALGGLQSAAVSLSLMKLTSCLERALGDVFLLIGKECPFLLRDLLASKELAYIFGQPVMDVLKVFIGSPCGLNLRNVLWHGFASPQEIPPKYCSMMLLLTTGLGQLLESYFQRTKVTLVHRSFATLTNLEDLIVFPDITYKILSVLEEVMTKSTFILKIMVPYWEIALMTFKAHRFADCAILLLTQLEAGLRRVFAAVNKCPDRLLTAESTALYTTFDEILAKHLTDGRINQLPLFLGAPAMEFLWDFLNHQEGPRIRDRLSHGEINLYEFPKEAASQLLAFSIVLLLRFSDAAVLATAKEEAAVTLLMRLAEGYHSRCHPAFQLKKQVLSCEESIRMWPLLPLPEEPCQDTARMEDSEASACYSLVTKIVHELCHHVPENHCALSVFGDLPAEEWPRLLGALCNTHVSMLFCPRVVLEVLGVLRSITSHCQHVSNQVVTSLQLRHQQWEERRLRSRQRRNYLSMRASIRLLSPVLYLILLLVALELVNIHFVHGKNTYEYHQYLKFFKSVLQYSENLVAYTRPEKNKWRETISLTHAALMKIWTFTENKQMLIHLRKKSTSKAIL
;
A
#
# COMPACT_ATOMS: atom_id res chain seq x y z
N PHE A 1 -26.73 4.08 18.48
CA PHE A 1 -27.09 3.26 17.30
C PHE A 1 -27.54 1.90 17.80
N GLN A 2 -28.84 1.57 17.73
CA GLN A 2 -29.39 0.27 18.20
C GLN A 2 -29.40 -0.76 17.05
N ILE A 3 -28.23 -1.16 16.57
CA ILE A 3 -28.14 -2.31 15.65
C ILE A 3 -27.17 -3.31 16.28
N LEU A 4 -27.70 -4.51 16.54
CA LEU A 4 -27.04 -5.71 17.10
C LEU A 4 -26.98 -5.80 18.64
N ILE A 5 -28.15 -5.92 19.28
CA ILE A 5 -28.28 -6.84 20.43
C ILE A 5 -28.83 -8.15 19.86
N GLY A 6 -27.99 -8.86 19.10
CA GLY A 6 -28.21 -10.28 18.83
C GLY A 6 -27.70 -11.09 20.02
N GLU A 7 -28.04 -12.38 20.08
CA GLU A 7 -27.46 -13.34 21.02
C GLU A 7 -25.91 -13.18 21.07
N PRO A 8 -25.28 -13.41 22.24
CA PRO A 8 -23.84 -13.29 22.34
C PRO A 8 -23.17 -14.21 21.33
N VAL A 9 -22.45 -13.61 20.37
CA VAL A 9 -21.66 -14.35 19.38
C VAL A 9 -20.60 -15.15 20.13
N THR A 10 -20.78 -16.47 20.21
CA THR A 10 -19.88 -17.40 20.91
C THR A 10 -18.75 -17.92 20.02
N THR A 11 -18.86 -17.71 18.71
CA THR A 11 -17.90 -18.16 17.70
C THR A 11 -17.82 -17.17 16.55
N CYS A 12 -16.62 -16.96 16.00
CA CYS A 12 -16.41 -16.14 14.81
C CYS A 12 -16.15 -16.99 13.55
N LEU A 13 -16.09 -18.31 13.71
CA LEU A 13 -15.96 -19.28 12.62
C LEU A 13 -17.34 -19.75 12.15
N SER A 14 -17.46 -20.08 10.87
CA SER A 14 -18.64 -20.82 10.39
C SER A 14 -18.65 -22.24 10.99
N PRO A 15 -19.81 -22.92 11.04
CA PRO A 15 -19.91 -24.25 11.65
C PRO A 15 -18.91 -25.27 11.07
N SER A 16 -18.72 -25.28 9.75
CA SER A 16 -17.80 -26.18 9.05
C SER A 16 -16.34 -25.92 9.41
N VAL A 17 -15.95 -24.65 9.47
CA VAL A 17 -14.58 -24.21 9.81
C VAL A 17 -14.30 -24.42 11.29
N TYR A 18 -15.28 -24.14 12.15
CA TYR A 18 -15.21 -24.40 13.58
C TYR A 18 -14.98 -25.88 13.85
N ASP A 19 -15.72 -26.76 13.18
CA ASP A 19 -15.57 -28.20 13.33
C ASP A 19 -14.17 -28.68 12.89
N MET A 20 -13.72 -28.22 11.71
CA MET A 20 -12.40 -28.53 11.16
C MET A 20 -11.24 -28.07 12.08
N ILE A 21 -11.30 -26.85 12.63
CA ILE A 21 -10.21 -26.26 13.43
C ILE A 21 -10.29 -26.66 14.91
N CYS A 22 -11.48 -26.63 15.50
CA CYS A 22 -11.62 -26.73 16.95
C CYS A 22 -11.92 -28.16 17.44
N LYS A 23 -12.47 -29.02 16.58
CA LYS A 23 -12.96 -30.36 16.98
C LYS A 23 -12.22 -31.51 16.32
N LEU A 24 -12.19 -31.56 14.98
CA LEU A 24 -11.84 -32.74 14.20
C LEU A 24 -10.53 -33.42 14.61
N GLY A 25 -9.44 -32.65 14.77
CA GLY A 25 -8.15 -33.20 15.19
C GLY A 25 -8.10 -33.69 16.65
N PHE A 26 -9.07 -33.32 17.48
CA PHE A 26 -9.05 -33.59 18.92
C PHE A 26 -10.16 -34.52 19.38
N GLU A 27 -10.91 -35.12 18.44
CA GLU A 27 -11.93 -36.12 18.73
C GLU A 27 -11.33 -37.41 19.30
N PHE A 28 -10.19 -37.83 18.76
CA PHE A 28 -9.49 -39.03 19.19
C PHE A 28 -8.35 -38.69 20.14
N LYS A 29 -8.38 -39.30 21.33
CA LYS A 29 -7.30 -39.21 22.34
C LYS A 29 -6.33 -40.37 22.21
N GLU A 30 -5.88 -40.66 21.00
CA GLU A 30 -4.79 -41.62 20.81
C GLU A 30 -3.49 -41.03 21.37
N ASN A 31 -2.81 -41.77 22.24
CA ASN A 31 -1.52 -41.33 22.78
C ASN A 31 -0.44 -41.57 21.72
N CYS A 32 0.01 -40.50 21.08
CA CYS A 32 1.17 -40.52 20.21
C CYS A 32 2.45 -40.36 21.05
N ASP A 33 3.39 -41.31 20.97
CA ASP A 33 4.68 -41.21 21.65
C ASP A 33 5.55 -40.14 20.98
N ILE A 34 5.95 -39.11 21.73
CA ILE A 34 6.82 -38.04 21.24
C ILE A 34 8.14 -38.57 20.65
N ASN A 35 8.67 -39.68 21.17
CA ASN A 35 9.92 -40.27 20.67
C ASN A 35 9.79 -40.81 19.23
N SER A 36 8.56 -41.05 18.77
CA SER A 36 8.27 -41.40 17.37
C SER A 36 8.30 -40.18 16.44
N ILE A 37 8.16 -38.96 16.97
CA ILE A 37 8.08 -37.70 16.22
C ILE A 37 9.41 -36.95 16.27
N VAL A 38 10.05 -36.87 17.44
CA VAL A 38 11.27 -36.10 17.67
C VAL A 38 12.28 -36.93 18.47
N THR A 39 13.54 -36.93 18.05
CA THR A 39 14.62 -37.57 18.81
C THR A 39 15.01 -36.74 20.03
N HIS A 40 15.75 -37.34 20.98
CA HIS A 40 16.32 -36.62 22.12
C HIS A 40 17.24 -35.43 21.74
N THR A 41 17.76 -35.41 20.51
CA THR A 41 18.58 -34.31 19.97
C THR A 41 17.76 -33.23 19.24
N GLY A 42 16.43 -33.32 19.22
CA GLY A 42 15.56 -32.37 18.53
C GLY A 42 15.40 -32.63 17.02
N LYS A 43 15.83 -33.80 16.51
CA LYS A 43 15.68 -34.15 15.09
C LYS A 43 14.27 -34.68 14.81
N LEU A 44 13.62 -34.14 13.78
CA LEU A 44 12.29 -34.59 13.37
C LEU A 44 12.32 -35.92 12.61
N CYS A 45 11.38 -36.79 12.94
CA CYS A 45 11.02 -37.97 12.17
C CYS A 45 9.83 -37.63 11.25
N TRP A 46 10.13 -37.12 10.05
CA TRP A 46 9.11 -36.75 9.06
C TRP A 46 8.18 -37.91 8.69
N LYS A 47 8.68 -39.16 8.67
CA LYS A 47 7.89 -40.33 8.32
C LYS A 47 6.63 -40.47 9.18
N THR A 48 6.74 -40.25 10.49
CA THR A 48 5.61 -40.34 11.42
C THR A 48 4.54 -39.31 11.09
N ILE A 49 4.94 -38.07 10.80
CA ILE A 49 4.03 -36.96 10.46
C ILE A 49 3.40 -37.19 9.08
N THR A 50 4.19 -37.58 8.08
CA THR A 50 3.70 -37.76 6.70
C THR A 50 2.81 -38.99 6.56
N ASN A 51 2.95 -39.99 7.42
CA ASN A 51 2.06 -41.15 7.47
C ASN A 51 0.63 -40.79 7.91
N CYS A 52 0.41 -39.62 8.52
CA CYS A 52 -0.92 -39.12 8.83
C CYS A 52 -1.66 -38.56 7.60
N MET A 53 -0.99 -38.41 6.45
CA MET A 53 -1.63 -37.88 5.24
C MET A 53 -2.50 -38.94 4.57
N SER A 54 -3.77 -38.59 4.35
CA SER A 54 -4.72 -39.40 3.59
C SER A 54 -4.91 -38.84 2.18
N TYR A 55 -5.10 -39.73 1.20
CA TYR A 55 -5.31 -39.38 -0.20
C TYR A 55 -6.58 -40.06 -0.75
N THR A 56 -7.35 -39.35 -1.57
CA THR A 56 -8.56 -39.90 -2.21
C THR A 56 -8.19 -40.72 -3.46
N ASP A 57 -8.77 -41.91 -3.60
CA ASP A 57 -8.72 -42.73 -4.82
C ASP A 57 -9.82 -42.28 -5.81
N PRO A 58 -9.57 -42.09 -7.13
CA PRO A 58 -8.35 -42.36 -7.92
C PRO A 58 -7.45 -41.16 -8.20
N ASP A 59 -7.89 -39.94 -7.88
CA ASP A 59 -7.19 -38.70 -8.27
C ASP A 59 -5.91 -38.43 -7.46
N GLN A 60 -5.62 -39.26 -6.45
CA GLN A 60 -4.55 -39.08 -5.46
C GLN A 60 -4.53 -37.67 -4.84
N SER A 61 -5.70 -37.03 -4.78
CA SER A 61 -5.85 -35.71 -4.18
C SER A 61 -5.81 -35.82 -2.66
N LEU A 62 -5.30 -34.80 -1.97
CA LEU A 62 -5.17 -34.80 -0.53
C LEU A 62 -6.55 -34.79 0.14
N ASN A 63 -6.85 -35.81 0.96
CA ASN A 63 -8.04 -35.83 1.81
C ASN A 63 -7.76 -35.02 3.08
N TYR A 64 -8.10 -33.73 3.04
CA TYR A 64 -7.84 -32.80 4.14
C TYR A 64 -8.52 -33.20 5.44
N TRP A 65 -9.75 -33.71 5.39
CA TRP A 65 -10.53 -34.08 6.55
C TRP A 65 -9.84 -35.19 7.36
N GLU A 66 -9.59 -36.33 6.73
CA GLU A 66 -8.91 -37.45 7.40
C GLU A 66 -7.48 -37.07 7.83
N SER A 67 -6.79 -36.28 7.02
CA SER A 67 -5.43 -35.82 7.36
C SER A 67 -5.40 -34.98 8.63
N VAL A 68 -6.36 -34.07 8.82
CA VAL A 68 -6.50 -33.27 10.06
C VAL A 68 -6.81 -34.18 11.25
N GLN A 69 -7.70 -35.16 11.07
CA GLN A 69 -8.09 -36.11 12.11
C GLN A 69 -6.88 -36.93 12.60
N HIS A 70 -6.04 -37.43 11.69
CA HIS A 70 -4.84 -38.19 12.04
C HIS A 70 -3.69 -37.33 12.57
N LEU A 71 -3.57 -36.06 12.14
CA LEU A 71 -2.54 -35.14 12.61
C LEU A 71 -2.78 -34.60 14.02
N GLY A 72 -4.03 -34.59 14.48
CA GLY A 72 -4.37 -33.96 15.75
C GLY A 72 -3.70 -34.58 16.98
N PRO A 73 -3.65 -35.91 17.15
CA PRO A 73 -2.85 -36.57 18.19
C PRO A 73 -1.35 -36.22 18.13
N VAL A 74 -0.79 -36.07 16.93
CA VAL A 74 0.59 -35.62 16.72
C VAL A 74 0.77 -34.19 17.22
N CYS A 75 -0.17 -33.29 16.90
CA CYS A 75 -0.14 -31.90 17.38
C CYS A 75 -0.20 -31.82 18.91
N GLU A 76 -1.02 -32.67 19.56
CA GLU A 76 -1.09 -32.77 21.03
C GLU A 76 0.26 -33.17 21.61
N ALA A 77 0.86 -34.27 21.13
CA ALA A 77 2.13 -34.77 21.64
C ALA A 77 3.25 -33.73 21.51
N VAL A 78 3.32 -33.03 20.37
CA VAL A 78 4.28 -31.94 20.13
C VAL A 78 4.06 -30.76 21.07
N HIS A 79 2.80 -30.39 21.32
CA HIS A 79 2.47 -29.31 22.23
C HIS A 79 2.91 -29.62 23.67
N LEU A 80 2.58 -30.82 24.16
CA LEU A 80 2.97 -31.28 25.50
C LEU A 80 4.50 -31.35 25.63
N HIS A 81 5.20 -31.80 24.59
CA HIS A 81 6.65 -31.80 24.54
C HIS A 81 7.22 -30.39 24.69
N PHE A 82 6.75 -29.42 23.90
CA PHE A 82 7.24 -28.05 24.02
C PHE A 82 6.92 -27.41 25.37
N LEU A 83 5.76 -27.68 25.97
CA LEU A 83 5.45 -27.22 27.33
C LEU A 83 6.35 -27.85 28.40
N SER A 84 6.93 -29.03 28.13
CA SER A 84 7.88 -29.69 29.06
C SER A 84 9.30 -29.14 28.99
N LEU A 85 9.64 -28.41 27.91
CA LEU A 85 10.98 -27.88 27.71
C LEU A 85 11.20 -26.58 28.48
N THR A 86 12.42 -26.38 28.98
CA THR A 86 12.87 -25.07 29.42
C THR A 86 13.31 -24.24 28.22
N LYS A 87 13.30 -22.91 28.35
CA LYS A 87 13.78 -21.99 27.30
C LYS A 87 15.19 -22.33 26.82
N GLY A 88 16.12 -22.59 27.75
CA GLY A 88 17.50 -22.96 27.38
C GLY A 88 17.59 -24.28 26.61
N LEU A 89 16.79 -25.30 26.96
CA LEU A 89 16.74 -26.55 26.19
C LEU A 89 16.15 -26.33 24.80
N PHE A 90 15.10 -25.52 24.69
CA PHE A 90 14.52 -25.18 23.39
C PHE A 90 15.54 -24.44 22.50
N GLU A 91 16.24 -23.46 23.06
CA GLU A 91 17.27 -22.70 22.35
C GLU A 91 18.39 -23.60 21.84
N ILE A 92 18.88 -24.54 22.66
CA ILE A 92 19.93 -25.48 22.24
C ILE A 92 19.45 -26.43 21.14
N GLN A 93 18.22 -26.96 21.26
CA GLN A 93 17.72 -28.01 20.37
C GLN A 93 17.15 -27.48 19.05
N TYR A 94 16.44 -26.34 19.05
CA TYR A 94 15.62 -25.91 17.92
C TYR A 94 16.11 -24.62 17.24
N VAL A 95 16.67 -23.64 17.98
CA VAL A 95 17.05 -22.34 17.41
C VAL A 95 18.09 -22.41 16.28
N PRO A 96 19.10 -23.31 16.30
CA PRO A 96 20.02 -23.47 15.18
C PRO A 96 19.32 -23.78 13.85
N TRP A 97 18.12 -24.38 13.90
CA TRP A 97 17.36 -24.77 12.71
C TRP A 97 16.41 -23.69 12.18
N PHE A 98 16.38 -22.49 12.75
CA PHE A 98 15.59 -21.36 12.25
C PHE A 98 16.41 -20.36 11.43
N GLN A 99 17.73 -20.55 11.33
CA GLN A 99 18.64 -19.62 10.63
C GLN A 99 18.37 -19.49 9.13
N TRP A 100 17.70 -20.47 8.53
CA TRP A 100 17.27 -20.40 7.12
C TRP A 100 16.06 -19.49 6.90
N THR A 101 15.45 -18.98 7.97
CA THR A 101 14.37 -18.01 7.89
C THR A 101 14.94 -16.61 8.01
N SER A 102 14.26 -15.60 7.45
CA SER A 102 14.70 -14.21 7.59
C SER A 102 14.49 -13.62 9.00
N PHE A 103 13.95 -14.40 9.95
CA PHE A 103 13.51 -13.94 11.28
C PHE A 103 13.75 -14.99 12.40
N PRO A 104 14.99 -15.47 12.62
CA PRO A 104 15.24 -16.50 13.63
C PRO A 104 14.82 -16.09 15.05
N GLU A 105 14.78 -14.80 15.36
CA GLU A 105 14.41 -14.24 16.66
C GLU A 105 12.91 -14.38 16.99
N VAL A 106 12.06 -14.54 15.97
CA VAL A 106 10.61 -14.70 16.16
C VAL A 106 10.30 -16.02 16.87
N PHE A 107 11.09 -17.07 16.65
CA PHE A 107 10.77 -18.42 17.13
C PHE A 107 10.90 -18.59 18.66
N PRO A 108 11.96 -18.09 19.32
CA PRO A 108 12.01 -18.02 20.78
C PRO A 108 10.85 -17.23 21.39
N GLU A 109 10.45 -16.11 20.79
CA GLU A 109 9.30 -15.34 21.29
C GLU A 109 7.99 -16.12 21.22
N VAL A 110 7.81 -16.89 20.14
CA VAL A 110 6.64 -17.73 19.97
C VAL A 110 6.63 -18.88 20.97
N PHE A 111 7.80 -19.47 21.27
CA PHE A 111 7.93 -20.46 22.34
C PHE A 111 7.54 -19.88 23.70
N ASP A 112 8.04 -18.69 24.04
CA ASP A 112 7.67 -17.99 25.28
C ASP A 112 6.15 -17.73 25.36
N ALA A 113 5.52 -17.34 24.24
CA ALA A 113 4.07 -17.09 24.18
C ALA A 113 3.23 -18.36 24.42
N LEU A 114 3.72 -19.54 24.02
CA LEU A 114 3.04 -20.82 24.29
C LEU A 114 2.98 -21.12 25.80
N GLY A 115 4.04 -20.79 26.55
CA GLY A 115 4.08 -20.98 28.00
C GLY A 115 3.17 -20.02 28.77
N GLY A 116 2.88 -18.84 28.20
CA GLY A 116 2.03 -17.82 28.84
C GLY A 116 0.52 -18.05 28.76
N LEU A 117 0.06 -19.05 27.97
CA LEU A 117 -1.35 -19.45 27.78
C LEU A 117 -2.34 -18.31 27.41
N GLN A 118 -1.87 -17.12 27.03
CA GLN A 118 -2.72 -16.05 26.50
C GLN A 118 -3.12 -16.37 25.05
N SER A 119 -4.39 -16.70 24.85
CA SER A 119 -4.91 -17.17 23.57
C SER A 119 -4.72 -16.19 22.40
N ALA A 120 -4.80 -14.88 22.68
CA ALA A 120 -4.53 -13.83 21.70
C ALA A 120 -3.05 -13.79 21.27
N ALA A 121 -2.12 -14.05 22.21
CA ALA A 121 -0.70 -14.10 21.91
C ALA A 121 -0.36 -15.31 21.02
N VAL A 122 -0.98 -16.47 21.27
CA VAL A 122 -0.83 -17.67 20.43
C VAL A 122 -1.25 -17.41 18.98
N SER A 123 -2.37 -16.72 18.78
CA SER A 123 -2.85 -16.35 17.45
C SER A 123 -1.91 -15.35 16.75
N LEU A 124 -1.42 -14.33 17.47
CA LEU A 124 -0.40 -13.41 16.95
C LEU A 124 0.87 -14.16 16.55
N SER A 125 1.35 -15.05 17.42
CA SER A 125 2.48 -15.93 17.15
C SER A 125 2.29 -16.72 15.87
N LEU A 126 1.12 -17.32 15.67
CA LEU A 126 0.83 -18.09 14.47
C LEU A 126 0.82 -17.20 13.21
N MET A 127 0.24 -16.00 13.26
CA MET A 127 0.30 -15.04 12.13
C MET A 127 1.74 -14.66 11.76
N LYS A 128 2.59 -14.43 12.76
CA LYS A 128 4.02 -14.17 12.55
C LYS A 128 4.71 -15.37 11.92
N LEU A 129 4.50 -16.56 12.48
CA LEU A 129 5.09 -17.80 11.96
C LEU A 129 4.70 -18.05 10.50
N THR A 130 3.42 -17.93 10.15
CA THR A 130 2.98 -18.16 8.77
C THR A 130 3.59 -17.15 7.80
N SER A 131 3.74 -15.89 8.20
CA SER A 131 4.33 -14.85 7.35
C SER A 131 5.84 -15.05 7.18
N CYS A 132 6.54 -15.41 8.26
CA CYS A 132 7.96 -15.75 8.22
C CYS A 132 8.21 -16.97 7.32
N LEU A 133 7.38 -18.01 7.48
CA LEU A 133 7.49 -19.24 6.71
C LEU A 133 7.16 -19.00 5.23
N GLU A 134 6.11 -18.25 4.91
CA GLU A 134 5.75 -17.89 3.54
C GLU A 134 6.92 -17.19 2.82
N ARG A 135 7.56 -16.21 3.49
CA ARG A 135 8.76 -15.55 2.96
C ARG A 135 9.91 -16.53 2.77
N ALA A 136 10.23 -17.32 3.79
CA ALA A 136 11.37 -18.23 3.78
C ALA A 136 11.22 -19.31 2.70
N LEU A 137 10.02 -19.86 2.53
CA LEU A 137 9.71 -20.80 1.44
C LEU A 137 9.86 -20.14 0.07
N GLY A 138 9.51 -18.86 -0.08
CA GLY A 138 9.76 -18.11 -1.31
C GLY A 138 11.26 -17.94 -1.61
N ASP A 139 12.09 -17.72 -0.60
CA ASP A 139 13.56 -17.68 -0.77
C ASP A 139 14.10 -19.07 -1.20
N VAL A 140 13.59 -20.14 -0.59
CA VAL A 140 13.96 -21.53 -0.95
C VAL A 140 13.49 -21.89 -2.35
N PHE A 141 12.30 -21.45 -2.76
CA PHE A 141 11.78 -21.65 -4.10
C PHE A 141 12.73 -21.06 -5.16
N LEU A 142 13.29 -19.88 -4.90
CA LEU A 142 14.22 -19.18 -5.81
C LEU A 142 15.60 -19.86 -5.95
N LEU A 143 15.89 -20.93 -5.19
CA LEU A 143 17.05 -21.78 -5.44
C LEU A 143 16.93 -22.53 -6.78
N ILE A 144 15.70 -22.76 -7.26
CA ILE A 144 15.39 -23.52 -8.48
C ILE A 144 14.55 -22.68 -9.45
N GLY A 145 13.51 -22.02 -8.93
CA GLY A 145 12.57 -21.23 -9.71
C GLY A 145 13.11 -19.85 -10.08
N LYS A 146 12.42 -19.17 -11.01
CA LYS A 146 12.78 -17.82 -11.48
C LYS A 146 11.95 -16.72 -10.84
N GLU A 147 10.64 -16.92 -10.77
CA GLU A 147 9.68 -15.97 -10.19
C GLU A 147 8.86 -16.68 -9.13
N CYS A 148 8.95 -16.19 -7.90
CA CYS A 148 8.21 -16.76 -6.77
C CYS A 148 6.70 -16.58 -7.00
N PRO A 149 5.88 -17.65 -6.85
CA PRO A 149 4.43 -17.52 -6.88
C PRO A 149 3.92 -16.47 -5.88
N PHE A 150 2.91 -15.70 -6.29
CA PHE A 150 2.32 -14.66 -5.45
C PHE A 150 1.44 -15.22 -4.33
N LEU A 151 0.70 -16.32 -4.60
CA LEU A 151 -0.17 -16.95 -3.61
C LEU A 151 0.55 -18.07 -2.87
N LEU A 152 0.47 -18.06 -1.53
CA LEU A 152 1.03 -19.13 -0.68
C LEU A 152 0.58 -20.53 -1.11
N ARG A 153 -0.70 -20.70 -1.47
CA ARG A 153 -1.22 -21.99 -1.94
C ARG A 153 -0.46 -22.50 -3.17
N ASP A 154 -0.16 -21.61 -4.11
CA ASP A 154 0.52 -21.96 -5.35
C ASP A 154 2.02 -22.20 -5.09
N LEU A 155 2.62 -21.46 -4.15
CA LEU A 155 3.97 -21.72 -3.64
C LEU A 155 4.07 -23.12 -3.00
N LEU A 156 3.12 -23.50 -2.14
CA LEU A 156 3.10 -24.81 -1.49
C LEU A 156 2.80 -25.97 -2.47
N ALA A 157 2.14 -25.68 -3.59
CA ALA A 157 1.88 -26.64 -4.67
C ALA A 157 3.02 -26.73 -5.69
N SER A 158 4.08 -25.93 -5.55
CA SER A 158 5.19 -25.87 -6.49
C SER A 158 6.01 -27.17 -6.51
N LYS A 159 6.50 -27.52 -7.70
CA LYS A 159 7.37 -28.70 -7.89
C LYS A 159 8.76 -28.45 -7.33
N GLU A 160 9.19 -27.19 -7.31
CA GLU A 160 10.46 -26.70 -6.82
C GLU A 160 10.61 -27.00 -5.32
N LEU A 161 9.61 -26.62 -4.52
CA LEU A 161 9.63 -26.94 -3.09
C LEU A 161 9.45 -28.43 -2.82
N ALA A 162 8.60 -29.11 -3.59
CA ALA A 162 8.44 -30.56 -3.49
C ALA A 162 9.73 -31.32 -3.82
N TYR A 163 10.57 -30.80 -4.73
CA TYR A 163 11.87 -31.38 -5.05
C TYR A 163 12.88 -31.25 -3.88
N ILE A 164 12.83 -30.14 -3.14
CA ILE A 164 13.75 -29.87 -2.02
C ILE A 164 13.29 -30.60 -0.75
N PHE A 165 12.02 -30.45 -0.37
CA PHE A 165 11.49 -30.95 0.90
C PHE A 165 10.78 -32.30 0.80
N GLY A 166 10.38 -32.70 -0.40
CA GLY A 166 9.56 -33.89 -0.64
C GLY A 166 8.06 -33.57 -0.68
N GLN A 167 7.33 -34.24 -1.58
CA GLN A 167 5.89 -34.04 -1.75
C GLN A 167 5.08 -34.26 -0.46
N PRO A 168 5.31 -35.33 0.33
CA PRO A 168 4.53 -35.55 1.55
C PRO A 168 4.72 -34.45 2.61
N VAL A 169 5.91 -33.86 2.70
CA VAL A 169 6.19 -32.73 3.61
C VAL A 169 5.42 -31.49 3.19
N MET A 170 5.40 -31.20 1.88
CA MET A 170 4.61 -30.09 1.35
C MET A 170 3.11 -30.31 1.54
N ASP A 171 2.64 -31.55 1.44
CA ASP A 171 1.23 -31.89 1.68
C ASP A 171 0.82 -31.63 3.13
N VAL A 172 1.68 -31.94 4.11
CA VAL A 172 1.46 -31.55 5.52
C VAL A 172 1.28 -30.04 5.63
N LEU A 173 2.17 -29.23 5.03
CA LEU A 173 2.03 -27.76 5.07
C LEU A 173 0.72 -27.27 4.42
N LYS A 174 0.29 -27.90 3.32
CA LYS A 174 -0.99 -27.57 2.66
C LYS A 174 -2.19 -27.80 3.58
N VAL A 175 -2.16 -28.82 4.45
CA VAL A 175 -3.22 -29.06 5.45
C VAL A 175 -3.32 -27.90 6.45
N PHE A 176 -2.20 -27.39 6.95
CA PHE A 176 -2.19 -26.36 7.98
C PHE A 176 -2.47 -24.95 7.45
N ILE A 177 -1.81 -24.53 6.36
CA ILE A 177 -1.75 -23.12 5.96
C ILE A 177 -2.07 -22.86 4.48
N GLY A 178 -2.29 -23.90 3.67
CA GLY A 178 -2.39 -23.77 2.22
C GLY A 178 -3.81 -23.70 1.66
N SER A 179 -4.59 -24.77 1.86
CA SER A 179 -5.88 -24.95 1.19
C SER A 179 -7.04 -24.52 2.08
N PRO A 180 -8.08 -23.86 1.52
CA PRO A 180 -9.32 -23.59 2.25
C PRO A 180 -10.10 -24.86 2.60
N CYS A 181 -9.79 -26.01 1.98
CA CYS A 181 -10.34 -27.30 2.38
C CYS A 181 -9.64 -27.93 3.60
N GLY A 182 -8.48 -27.41 4.00
CA GLY A 182 -7.77 -27.78 5.23
C GLY A 182 -8.04 -26.79 6.36
N LEU A 183 -7.10 -26.68 7.31
CA LEU A 183 -7.22 -25.75 8.45
C LEU A 183 -7.13 -24.28 8.00
N ASN A 184 -6.39 -24.00 6.93
CA ASN A 184 -6.19 -22.66 6.36
C ASN A 184 -5.85 -21.57 7.40
N LEU A 185 -5.05 -21.92 8.41
CA LEU A 185 -4.84 -21.10 9.61
C LEU A 185 -4.32 -19.70 9.27
N ARG A 186 -3.46 -19.60 8.24
CA ARG A 186 -2.94 -18.34 7.72
C ARG A 186 -4.07 -17.39 7.36
N ASN A 187 -4.98 -17.79 6.48
CA ASN A 187 -6.03 -16.89 6.00
C ASN A 187 -7.12 -16.64 7.05
N VAL A 188 -7.49 -17.67 7.83
CA VAL A 188 -8.49 -17.52 8.90
C VAL A 188 -8.05 -16.46 9.92
N LEU A 189 -6.77 -16.48 10.32
CA LEU A 189 -6.23 -15.50 11.27
C LEU A 189 -5.99 -14.12 10.65
N TRP A 190 -5.30 -14.04 9.50
CA TRP A 190 -4.96 -12.75 8.88
C TRP A 190 -6.18 -11.94 8.43
N HIS A 191 -7.32 -12.60 8.23
CA HIS A 191 -8.60 -11.94 7.94
C HIS A 191 -9.49 -11.77 9.18
N GLY A 192 -9.02 -12.12 10.39
CA GLY A 192 -9.76 -11.90 11.64
C GLY A 192 -11.06 -12.70 11.73
N PHE A 193 -11.08 -13.94 11.23
CA PHE A 193 -12.24 -14.84 11.37
C PHE A 193 -12.21 -15.66 12.67
N ALA A 194 -11.04 -15.90 13.26
CA ALA A 194 -10.95 -16.62 14.53
C ALA A 194 -10.87 -15.65 15.71
N SER A 195 -11.64 -15.92 16.74
CA SER A 195 -11.47 -15.32 18.06
C SER A 195 -10.32 -15.98 18.82
N PRO A 196 -9.77 -15.33 19.86
CA PRO A 196 -8.58 -15.81 20.56
C PRO A 196 -8.68 -17.27 21.00
N GLN A 197 -9.82 -17.69 21.55
CA GLN A 197 -10.03 -19.03 22.10
C GLN A 197 -10.30 -20.11 21.04
N GLU A 198 -10.53 -19.73 19.78
CA GLU A 198 -10.89 -20.67 18.71
C GLU A 198 -9.68 -21.29 18.01
N ILE A 199 -8.47 -20.80 18.27
CA ILE A 199 -7.24 -21.38 17.72
C ILE A 199 -6.54 -22.23 18.77
N PRO A 200 -6.53 -23.57 18.63
CA PRO A 200 -5.80 -24.45 19.52
C PRO A 200 -4.29 -24.14 19.51
N PRO A 201 -3.65 -23.97 20.68
CA PRO A 201 -2.21 -23.66 20.76
C PRO A 201 -1.32 -24.76 20.19
N LYS A 202 -1.85 -25.99 20.12
CA LYS A 202 -1.19 -27.17 19.54
C LYS A 202 -0.79 -26.95 18.08
N TYR A 203 -1.58 -26.20 17.32
CA TYR A 203 -1.22 -25.86 15.94
C TYR A 203 -0.04 -24.90 15.86
N CYS A 204 0.08 -23.97 16.81
CA CYS A 204 1.24 -23.08 16.90
C CYS A 204 2.52 -23.86 17.27
N SER A 205 2.44 -24.79 18.23
CA SER A 205 3.54 -25.72 18.54
C SER A 205 3.92 -26.59 17.35
N MET A 206 2.93 -27.11 16.62
CA MET A 206 3.21 -27.91 15.43
C MET A 206 3.90 -27.07 14.34
N MET A 207 3.46 -25.84 14.09
CA MET A 207 4.10 -24.96 13.10
C MET A 207 5.54 -24.59 13.46
N LEU A 208 5.83 -24.35 14.75
CA LEU A 208 7.21 -24.20 15.23
C LEU A 208 8.05 -25.44 14.86
N LEU A 209 7.56 -26.63 15.20
CA LEU A 209 8.28 -27.89 14.96
C LEU A 209 8.48 -28.15 13.46
N LEU A 210 7.44 -27.95 12.64
CA LEU A 210 7.51 -28.11 11.18
C LEU A 210 8.56 -27.18 10.58
N THR A 211 8.66 -25.94 11.07
CA THR A 211 9.68 -24.98 10.60
C THR A 211 11.10 -25.43 10.94
N THR A 212 11.31 -26.01 12.14
CA THR A 212 12.58 -26.67 12.49
C THR A 212 12.88 -27.82 11.54
N GLY A 213 11.91 -28.69 11.29
CA GLY A 213 12.07 -29.86 10.42
C GLY A 213 12.42 -29.49 8.98
N LEU A 214 11.85 -28.40 8.46
CA LEU A 214 12.20 -27.86 7.15
C LEU A 214 13.65 -27.38 7.12
N GLY A 215 14.11 -26.68 8.18
CA GLY A 215 15.51 -26.28 8.31
C GLY A 215 16.48 -27.47 8.31
N GLN A 216 16.11 -28.57 8.99
CA GLN A 216 16.90 -29.81 9.01
C GLN A 216 17.00 -30.48 7.62
N LEU A 217 15.89 -30.50 6.87
CA LEU A 217 15.88 -31.00 5.49
C LEU A 217 16.71 -30.11 4.55
N LEU A 218 16.59 -28.79 4.71
CA LEU A 218 17.28 -27.82 3.88
C LEU A 218 18.80 -27.88 4.10
N GLU A 219 19.25 -28.04 5.34
CA GLU A 219 20.67 -28.27 5.65
C GLU A 219 21.21 -29.51 4.92
N SER A 220 20.45 -30.60 4.92
CA SER A 220 20.80 -31.82 4.19
C SER A 220 20.89 -31.57 2.67
N TYR A 221 19.99 -30.74 2.14
CA TYR A 221 20.00 -30.33 0.73
C TYR A 221 21.23 -29.47 0.38
N PHE A 222 21.61 -28.51 1.22
CA PHE A 222 22.80 -27.67 1.02
C PHE A 222 24.07 -28.49 1.04
N GLN A 223 24.20 -29.44 1.97
CA GLN A 223 25.36 -30.35 2.02
C GLN A 223 25.51 -31.17 0.72
N ARG A 224 24.39 -31.58 0.11
CA ARG A 224 24.38 -32.35 -1.14
C ARG A 224 24.66 -31.51 -2.38
N THR A 225 24.09 -30.31 -2.45
CA THR A 225 24.06 -29.50 -3.69
C THR A 225 25.08 -28.36 -3.70
N LYS A 226 25.65 -28.01 -2.55
CA LYS A 226 26.59 -26.89 -2.35
C LYS A 226 26.03 -25.53 -2.77
N VAL A 227 24.71 -25.37 -2.76
CA VAL A 227 24.03 -24.09 -3.02
C VAL A 227 23.90 -23.31 -1.72
N THR A 228 23.91 -21.97 -1.80
CA THR A 228 23.70 -21.07 -0.66
C THR A 228 22.35 -20.37 -0.79
N LEU A 229 21.61 -20.25 0.31
CA LEU A 229 20.38 -19.48 0.37
C LEU A 229 20.68 -17.98 0.37
N VAL A 230 19.98 -17.24 -0.48
CA VAL A 230 20.03 -15.78 -0.51
C VAL A 230 18.66 -15.25 -0.14
N HIS A 231 18.59 -14.48 0.94
CA HIS A 231 17.36 -13.83 1.37
C HIS A 231 17.03 -12.65 0.48
N ARG A 232 15.76 -12.54 0.09
CA ARG A 232 15.25 -11.33 -0.57
C ARG A 232 15.39 -10.13 0.38
N SER A 233 15.52 -8.92 -0.17
CA SER A 233 15.53 -7.70 0.64
C SER A 233 14.14 -7.42 1.24
N PHE A 234 14.10 -6.76 2.40
CA PHE A 234 12.85 -6.27 2.98
C PHE A 234 12.34 -5.06 2.22
N ALA A 235 11.02 -4.91 2.20
CA ALA A 235 10.34 -3.78 1.60
C ALA A 235 10.32 -2.60 2.58
N THR A 236 10.84 -1.45 2.16
CA THR A 236 10.73 -0.20 2.92
C THR A 236 9.37 0.44 2.71
N LEU A 237 8.76 0.96 3.79
CA LEU A 237 7.55 1.77 3.70
C LEU A 237 7.91 3.19 3.21
N THR A 238 7.85 3.39 1.90
CA THR A 238 8.11 4.69 1.26
C THR A 238 6.95 5.67 1.47
N ASN A 239 7.24 6.98 1.45
CA ASN A 239 6.25 8.07 1.55
C ASN A 239 5.42 8.09 2.84
N LEU A 240 5.91 7.47 3.93
CA LEU A 240 5.20 7.48 5.21
C LEU A 240 5.07 8.90 5.79
N GLU A 241 6.01 9.79 5.48
CA GLU A 241 5.96 11.22 5.84
C GLU A 241 4.66 11.89 5.42
N ASP A 242 4.19 11.58 4.20
CA ASP A 242 2.96 12.13 3.67
C ASP A 242 1.77 11.57 4.45
N LEU A 243 1.85 10.39 5.05
CA LEU A 243 0.75 9.74 5.77
C LEU A 243 0.64 10.11 7.25
N ILE A 244 1.58 10.91 7.80
CA ILE A 244 1.51 11.37 9.18
C ILE A 244 0.49 12.50 9.27
N VAL A 245 -0.75 12.16 9.67
CA VAL A 245 -1.86 13.10 9.81
C VAL A 245 -2.26 13.26 11.27
N PHE A 246 -2.40 12.13 11.96
CA PHE A 246 -2.74 12.11 13.37
C PHE A 246 -1.52 12.46 14.22
N PRO A 247 -1.70 13.22 15.32
CA PRO A 247 -0.66 13.46 16.30
C PRO A 247 -0.22 12.16 16.97
N ASP A 248 0.94 12.22 17.62
CA ASP A 248 1.46 11.11 18.41
C ASP A 248 0.48 10.64 19.49
N ILE A 249 0.45 9.32 19.69
CA ILE A 249 -0.43 8.67 20.67
C ILE A 249 0.11 8.89 22.08
N THR A 250 -0.61 9.69 22.87
CA THR A 250 -0.27 9.99 24.27
C THR A 250 -0.88 8.96 25.24
N TYR A 251 -0.37 8.90 26.47
CA TYR A 251 -0.95 8.05 27.53
C TYR A 251 -2.45 8.30 27.76
N LYS A 252 -2.89 9.56 27.63
CA LYS A 252 -4.30 9.92 27.73
C LYS A 252 -5.15 9.28 26.63
N ILE A 253 -4.67 9.32 25.39
CA ILE A 253 -5.34 8.66 24.25
C ILE A 253 -5.41 7.15 24.48
N LEU A 254 -4.35 6.54 25.02
CA LEU A 254 -4.34 5.10 25.35
C LEU A 254 -5.35 4.75 26.44
N SER A 255 -5.50 5.59 27.47
CA SER A 255 -6.51 5.39 28.53
C SER A 255 -7.94 5.45 27.98
N VAL A 256 -8.21 6.38 27.05
CA VAL A 256 -9.51 6.44 26.36
C VAL A 256 -9.76 5.16 25.56
N LEU A 257 -8.74 4.65 24.87
CA LEU A 257 -8.87 3.40 24.12
C LEU A 257 -9.26 2.23 25.04
N GLU A 258 -8.59 2.07 26.19
CA GLU A 258 -8.91 1.01 27.19
C GLU A 258 -10.40 1.04 27.59
N GLU A 259 -10.94 2.23 27.82
CA GLU A 259 -12.34 2.39 28.19
C GLU A 259 -13.28 2.02 27.01
N VAL A 260 -12.96 2.51 25.81
CA VAL A 260 -13.83 2.40 24.64
C VAL A 260 -13.83 0.97 24.06
N MET A 261 -12.75 0.20 24.19
CA MET A 261 -12.65 -1.18 23.65
C MET A 261 -13.76 -2.10 24.16
N THR A 262 -14.16 -1.95 25.42
CA THR A 262 -15.19 -2.79 26.04
C THR A 262 -16.61 -2.29 25.79
N LYS A 263 -16.75 -1.03 25.36
CA LYS A 263 -18.04 -0.34 25.20
C LYS A 263 -18.45 -0.14 23.73
N SER A 264 -17.51 -0.19 22.80
CA SER A 264 -17.78 0.00 21.38
C SER A 264 -18.49 -1.21 20.76
N THR A 265 -19.55 -0.96 20.01
CA THR A 265 -20.24 -1.99 19.22
C THR A 265 -19.46 -2.41 17.97
N PHE A 266 -18.33 -1.78 17.67
CA PHE A 266 -17.44 -2.22 16.59
C PHE A 266 -16.75 -3.54 16.93
N ILE A 267 -16.42 -3.75 18.21
CA ILE A 267 -15.70 -4.92 18.70
C ILE A 267 -16.70 -5.98 19.16
N LEU A 268 -16.50 -7.23 18.74
CA LEU A 268 -17.21 -8.37 19.34
C LEU A 268 -16.59 -8.67 20.70
N LYS A 269 -17.40 -8.93 21.74
CA LYS A 269 -16.89 -9.16 23.10
C LYS A 269 -15.83 -10.26 23.16
N ILE A 270 -15.99 -11.33 22.39
CA ILE A 270 -15.02 -12.44 22.30
C ILE A 270 -13.68 -12.03 21.68
N MET A 271 -13.63 -10.93 20.91
CA MET A 271 -12.45 -10.41 20.23
C MET A 271 -11.67 -9.37 21.06
N VAL A 272 -12.22 -8.88 22.18
CA VAL A 272 -11.57 -7.90 23.05
C VAL A 272 -10.12 -8.26 23.44
N PRO A 273 -9.76 -9.53 23.72
CA PRO A 273 -8.38 -9.86 24.09
C PRO A 273 -7.35 -9.51 23.01
N TYR A 274 -7.70 -9.52 21.72
CA TYR A 274 -6.78 -9.07 20.67
C TYR A 274 -6.45 -7.58 20.77
N TRP A 275 -7.45 -6.78 21.10
CA TRP A 275 -7.29 -5.35 21.28
C TRP A 275 -6.40 -5.05 22.50
N GLU A 276 -6.59 -5.78 23.61
CA GLU A 276 -5.76 -5.66 24.81
C GLU A 276 -4.28 -5.95 24.50
N ILE A 277 -3.99 -7.03 23.77
CA ILE A 277 -2.62 -7.35 23.35
C ILE A 277 -2.08 -6.31 22.35
N ALA A 278 -2.91 -5.79 21.43
CA ALA A 278 -2.48 -4.72 20.51
C ALA A 278 -2.02 -3.48 21.29
N LEU A 279 -2.75 -3.11 22.34
CA LEU A 279 -2.39 -2.00 23.20
C LEU A 279 -1.13 -2.27 24.02
N MET A 280 -1.02 -3.47 24.61
CA MET A 280 0.17 -3.87 25.37
C MET A 280 1.43 -3.88 24.50
N THR A 281 1.33 -4.42 23.28
CA THR A 281 2.46 -4.46 22.33
C THR A 281 2.86 -3.07 21.86
N PHE A 282 1.89 -2.17 21.63
CA PHE A 282 2.20 -0.77 21.35
C PHE A 282 2.98 -0.09 22.49
N LYS A 283 2.51 -0.25 23.74
CA LYS A 283 3.20 0.28 24.94
C LYS A 283 4.59 -0.30 25.13
N ALA A 284 4.79 -1.57 24.73
CA ALA A 284 6.08 -2.25 24.76
C ALA A 284 6.99 -1.93 23.55
N HIS A 285 6.63 -0.93 22.72
CA HIS A 285 7.36 -0.57 21.49
C HIS A 285 7.44 -1.68 20.43
N ARG A 286 6.57 -2.68 20.53
CA ARG A 286 6.41 -3.76 19.54
C ARG A 286 5.39 -3.35 18.48
N PHE A 287 5.78 -2.39 17.64
CA PHE A 287 4.87 -1.71 16.72
C PHE A 287 4.30 -2.62 15.62
N ALA A 288 5.09 -3.56 15.10
CA ALA A 288 4.60 -4.53 14.13
C ALA A 288 3.48 -5.40 14.71
N ASP A 289 3.67 -5.93 15.92
CA ASP A 289 2.68 -6.80 16.57
C ASP A 289 1.36 -6.07 16.83
N CYS A 290 1.45 -4.80 17.26
CA CYS A 290 0.28 -3.93 17.37
C CYS A 290 -0.42 -3.76 16.01
N ALA A 291 0.32 -3.45 14.95
CA ALA A 291 -0.24 -3.27 13.61
C ALA A 291 -0.91 -4.54 13.07
N ILE A 292 -0.28 -5.72 13.24
CA ILE A 292 -0.84 -7.01 12.84
C ILE A 292 -2.20 -7.23 13.51
N LEU A 293 -2.26 -7.06 14.83
CA LEU A 293 -3.50 -7.22 15.58
C LEU A 293 -4.56 -6.20 15.15
N LEU A 294 -4.22 -4.91 15.08
CA LEU A 294 -5.16 -3.86 14.66
C LEU A 294 -5.73 -4.12 13.26
N LEU A 295 -4.92 -4.56 12.30
CA LEU A 295 -5.37 -4.84 10.95
C LEU A 295 -6.42 -5.95 10.90
N THR A 296 -6.16 -7.07 11.59
CA THR A 296 -7.13 -8.18 11.65
C THR A 296 -8.43 -7.75 12.35
N GLN A 297 -8.30 -6.92 13.40
CA GLN A 297 -9.44 -6.44 14.17
C GLN A 297 -10.27 -5.38 13.44
N LEU A 298 -9.61 -4.51 12.66
CA LEU A 298 -10.27 -3.56 11.76
C LEU A 298 -11.06 -4.31 10.69
N GLU A 299 -10.50 -5.38 10.11
CA GLU A 299 -11.19 -6.21 9.12
C GLU A 299 -12.43 -6.86 9.73
N ALA A 300 -12.30 -7.48 10.91
CA ALA A 300 -13.41 -8.10 11.63
C ALA A 300 -14.52 -7.10 11.99
N GLY A 301 -14.16 -5.94 12.55
CA GLY A 301 -15.12 -4.89 12.90
C GLY A 301 -15.82 -4.29 11.69
N LEU A 302 -15.08 -4.01 10.61
CA LEU A 302 -15.65 -3.50 9.36
C LEU A 302 -16.53 -4.56 8.67
N ARG A 303 -16.18 -5.85 8.74
CA ARG A 303 -17.03 -6.96 8.26
C ARG A 303 -18.38 -6.98 8.96
N ARG A 304 -18.40 -6.78 10.29
CA ARG A 304 -19.64 -6.66 11.07
C ARG A 304 -20.50 -5.49 10.59
N VAL A 305 -19.92 -4.32 10.43
CA VAL A 305 -20.64 -3.14 9.93
C VAL A 305 -21.14 -3.39 8.52
N PHE A 306 -20.30 -3.95 7.65
CA PHE A 306 -20.63 -4.30 6.27
C PHE A 306 -21.83 -5.24 6.19
N ALA A 307 -21.83 -6.33 6.97
CA ALA A 307 -22.92 -7.31 7.00
C ALA A 307 -24.23 -6.67 7.46
N ALA A 308 -24.16 -5.76 8.44
CA ALA A 308 -25.31 -5.04 8.96
C ALA A 308 -25.90 -4.06 7.93
N VAL A 309 -25.07 -3.17 7.36
CA VAL A 309 -25.55 -2.11 6.46
C VAL A 309 -25.99 -2.64 5.09
N ASN A 310 -25.39 -3.74 4.62
CA ASN A 310 -25.80 -4.42 3.38
C ASN A 310 -26.88 -5.49 3.59
N LYS A 311 -27.33 -5.73 4.83
CA LYS A 311 -28.34 -6.73 5.20
C LYS A 311 -27.97 -8.15 4.74
N CYS A 312 -26.74 -8.57 5.02
CA CYS A 312 -26.21 -9.88 4.65
C CYS A 312 -25.53 -10.56 5.85
N PRO A 313 -26.29 -10.98 6.88
CA PRO A 313 -25.75 -11.54 8.12
C PRO A 313 -24.89 -12.81 7.90
N ASP A 314 -25.24 -13.64 6.91
CA ASP A 314 -24.51 -14.87 6.57
C ASP A 314 -23.05 -14.58 6.15
N ARG A 315 -22.77 -13.33 5.75
CA ARG A 315 -21.45 -12.86 5.30
C ARG A 315 -20.49 -12.53 6.44
N LEU A 316 -20.98 -12.54 7.68
CA LEU A 316 -20.18 -12.24 8.86
C LEU A 316 -19.14 -13.33 9.16
N LEU A 317 -19.50 -14.60 8.93
CA LEU A 317 -18.70 -15.77 9.31
C LEU A 317 -18.12 -16.53 8.10
N THR A 318 -18.20 -15.96 6.89
CA THR A 318 -17.85 -16.67 5.65
C THR A 318 -16.34 -16.85 5.50
N ALA A 319 -15.83 -17.94 6.05
CA ALA A 319 -14.46 -18.44 5.83
C ALA A 319 -14.49 -19.88 5.29
N GLU A 320 -15.49 -20.23 4.47
CA GLU A 320 -15.71 -21.59 4.00
C GLU A 320 -14.97 -21.91 2.70
N SER A 321 -14.71 -23.18 2.42
CA SER A 321 -14.09 -23.63 1.16
C SER A 321 -14.98 -23.42 -0.07
N THR A 322 -16.30 -23.33 0.14
CA THR A 322 -17.34 -23.20 -0.88
C THR A 322 -17.74 -21.75 -1.16
N ALA A 323 -17.23 -20.78 -0.39
CA ALA A 323 -17.60 -19.38 -0.50
C ALA A 323 -16.37 -18.46 -0.41
N LEU A 324 -16.39 -17.35 -1.14
CA LEU A 324 -15.32 -16.37 -1.05
C LEU A 324 -15.32 -15.71 0.34
N TYR A 325 -14.12 -15.50 0.87
CA TYR A 325 -13.94 -14.84 2.15
C TYR A 325 -14.38 -13.38 2.02
N THR A 326 -15.16 -12.89 2.98
CA THR A 326 -15.50 -11.45 3.03
C THR A 326 -14.31 -10.68 3.62
N THR A 327 -13.36 -10.33 2.76
CA THR A 327 -12.09 -9.66 3.11
C THR A 327 -12.18 -8.15 2.94
N PHE A 328 -11.12 -7.41 3.30
CA PHE A 328 -11.01 -5.97 3.01
C PHE A 328 -11.35 -5.60 1.56
N ASP A 329 -10.93 -6.40 0.58
CA ASP A 329 -11.18 -6.13 -0.83
C ASP A 329 -12.67 -6.04 -1.14
N GLU A 330 -13.46 -6.94 -0.54
CA GLU A 330 -14.90 -6.98 -0.74
C GLU A 330 -15.63 -5.99 0.16
N ILE A 331 -15.21 -5.87 1.42
CA ILE A 331 -15.76 -4.93 2.41
C ILE A 331 -15.67 -3.49 1.90
N LEU A 332 -14.55 -3.12 1.27
CA LEU A 332 -14.25 -1.76 0.82
C LEU A 332 -14.56 -1.51 -0.66
N ALA A 333 -15.10 -2.50 -1.39
CA ALA A 333 -15.48 -2.36 -2.80
C ALA A 333 -16.66 -1.41 -3.00
N LYS A 334 -16.76 -0.83 -4.21
CA LYS A 334 -17.89 0.03 -4.59
C LYS A 334 -19.20 -0.75 -4.74
N HIS A 335 -19.13 -1.95 -5.29
CA HIS A 335 -20.27 -2.80 -5.56
C HIS A 335 -20.05 -4.18 -4.93
N LEU A 336 -21.16 -4.80 -4.53
CA LEU A 336 -21.21 -6.19 -4.12
C LEU A 336 -21.06 -7.11 -5.35
N THR A 337 -20.85 -8.40 -5.11
CA THR A 337 -20.72 -9.43 -6.16
C THR A 337 -21.95 -9.55 -7.05
N ASP A 338 -23.13 -9.21 -6.54
CA ASP A 338 -24.40 -9.18 -7.29
C ASP A 338 -24.64 -7.86 -8.05
N GLY A 339 -23.67 -6.95 -8.05
CA GLY A 339 -23.74 -5.65 -8.72
C GLY A 339 -24.44 -4.55 -7.94
N ARG A 340 -25.05 -4.83 -6.77
CA ARG A 340 -25.64 -3.78 -5.93
C ARG A 340 -24.56 -2.86 -5.36
N ILE A 341 -24.93 -1.61 -5.08
CA ILE A 341 -24.03 -0.65 -4.44
C ILE A 341 -23.77 -1.10 -2.99
N ASN A 342 -22.49 -1.21 -2.63
CA ASN A 342 -22.08 -1.44 -1.26
C ASN A 342 -22.43 -0.21 -0.40
N GLN A 343 -23.20 -0.43 0.67
CA GLN A 343 -23.64 0.64 1.56
C GLN A 343 -22.57 1.07 2.57
N LEU A 344 -21.54 0.25 2.80
CA LEU A 344 -20.49 0.56 3.78
C LEU A 344 -19.70 1.83 3.43
N PRO A 345 -19.20 2.04 2.19
CA PRO A 345 -18.50 3.27 1.85
C PRO A 345 -19.34 4.53 2.06
N LEU A 346 -20.64 4.48 1.74
CA LEU A 346 -21.58 5.58 1.97
C LEU A 346 -21.77 5.82 3.48
N PHE A 347 -21.90 4.74 4.24
CA PHE A 347 -22.05 4.81 5.69
C PHE A 347 -20.80 5.37 6.37
N LEU A 348 -19.60 4.90 6.03
CA LEU A 348 -18.34 5.37 6.61
C LEU A 348 -18.00 6.80 6.17
N GLY A 349 -18.35 7.17 4.94
CA GLY A 349 -18.00 8.46 4.35
C GLY A 349 -16.61 8.46 3.73
N ALA A 350 -16.40 9.43 2.83
CA ALA A 350 -15.18 9.51 2.03
C ALA A 350 -13.87 9.57 2.87
N PRO A 351 -13.77 10.37 3.95
CA PRO A 351 -12.51 10.49 4.69
C PRO A 351 -12.01 9.17 5.29
N ALA A 352 -12.91 8.40 5.93
CA ALA A 352 -12.57 7.10 6.51
C ALA A 352 -12.20 6.08 5.43
N MET A 353 -12.92 6.09 4.30
CA MET A 353 -12.64 5.23 3.17
C MET A 353 -11.29 5.57 2.50
N GLU A 354 -10.95 6.85 2.34
CA GLU A 354 -9.68 7.28 1.77
C GLU A 354 -8.50 6.90 2.68
N PHE A 355 -8.64 7.00 4.01
CA PHE A 355 -7.60 6.54 4.94
C PHE A 355 -7.35 5.04 4.81
N LEU A 356 -8.42 4.24 4.79
CA LEU A 356 -8.31 2.78 4.63
C LEU A 356 -7.65 2.43 3.29
N TRP A 357 -8.02 3.10 2.21
CA TRP A 357 -7.43 2.86 0.89
C TRP A 357 -5.96 3.26 0.81
N ASP A 358 -5.54 4.35 1.43
CA ASP A 358 -4.14 4.76 1.50
C ASP A 358 -3.27 3.71 2.17
N PHE A 359 -3.68 3.22 3.35
CA PHE A 359 -2.88 2.25 4.09
C PHE A 359 -2.94 0.84 3.51
N LEU A 360 -4.08 0.42 2.95
CA LEU A 360 -4.33 -0.97 2.57
C LEU A 360 -4.15 -1.26 1.08
N ASN A 361 -4.55 -0.36 0.18
CA ASN A 361 -4.80 -0.71 -1.23
C ASN A 361 -3.95 0.07 -2.23
N HIS A 362 -3.82 1.39 -2.09
CA HIS A 362 -3.15 2.22 -3.09
C HIS A 362 -1.74 1.70 -3.40
N GLN A 363 -1.42 1.57 -4.69
CA GLN A 363 -0.14 1.00 -5.15
C GLN A 363 1.08 1.78 -4.62
N GLU A 364 0.96 3.10 -4.54
CA GLU A 364 1.98 4.00 -3.99
C GLU A 364 1.85 4.23 -2.48
N GLY A 365 0.84 3.59 -1.87
CA GLY A 365 0.69 3.50 -0.42
C GLY A 365 1.51 2.36 0.18
N PRO A 366 1.56 2.30 1.53
CA PRO A 366 2.38 1.33 2.23
C PRO A 366 1.88 -0.10 2.09
N ARG A 367 0.59 -0.33 1.76
CA ARG A 367 -0.03 -1.67 1.63
C ARG A 367 0.32 -2.58 2.82
N ILE A 368 0.21 -2.02 4.02
CA ILE A 368 0.77 -2.57 5.26
C ILE A 368 0.28 -3.98 5.54
N ARG A 369 -0.99 -4.27 5.25
CA ARG A 369 -1.61 -5.58 5.49
C ARG A 369 -0.97 -6.66 4.64
N ASP A 370 -0.85 -6.40 3.34
CA ASP A 370 -0.26 -7.37 2.42
C ASP A 370 1.19 -7.62 2.78
N ARG A 371 1.97 -6.55 2.92
CA ARG A 371 3.40 -6.65 3.22
C ARG A 371 3.70 -7.35 4.54
N LEU A 372 2.93 -7.08 5.60
CA LEU A 372 3.08 -7.80 6.88
C LEU A 372 2.69 -9.28 6.74
N SER A 373 1.57 -9.58 6.09
CA SER A 373 1.06 -10.96 5.94
C SER A 373 1.94 -11.87 5.05
N HIS A 374 2.76 -11.27 4.19
CA HIS A 374 3.74 -11.98 3.35
C HIS A 374 5.17 -11.93 3.93
N GLY A 375 5.34 -11.37 5.13
CA GLY A 375 6.65 -11.24 5.78
C GLY A 375 7.61 -10.27 5.09
N GLU A 376 7.13 -9.37 4.22
CA GLU A 376 7.98 -8.48 3.42
C GLU A 376 8.63 -7.34 4.20
N ILE A 377 8.14 -7.05 5.41
CA ILE A 377 8.67 -5.99 6.27
C ILE A 377 9.38 -6.61 7.47
N ASN A 378 10.50 -6.01 7.87
CA ASN A 378 11.16 -6.37 9.11
C ASN A 378 10.30 -5.99 10.32
N LEU A 379 9.89 -6.98 11.12
CA LEU A 379 9.01 -6.78 12.28
C LEU A 379 9.65 -5.91 13.38
N TYR A 380 10.97 -5.98 13.54
CA TYR A 380 11.71 -5.23 14.58
C TYR A 380 12.01 -3.78 14.17
N GLU A 381 11.98 -3.48 12.87
CA GLU A 381 12.21 -2.15 12.30
C GLU A 381 10.92 -1.50 11.81
N PHE A 382 9.76 -2.04 12.20
CA PHE A 382 8.48 -1.50 11.76
C PHE A 382 8.26 -0.07 12.30
N PRO A 383 7.96 0.92 11.43
CA PRO A 383 7.87 2.31 11.85
C PRO A 383 6.79 2.57 12.90
N LYS A 384 7.17 3.26 13.99
CA LYS A 384 6.24 3.72 15.04
C LYS A 384 5.09 4.54 14.43
N GLU A 385 5.41 5.37 13.46
CA GLU A 385 4.50 6.30 12.81
C GLU A 385 3.35 5.54 12.16
N ALA A 386 3.65 4.46 11.43
CA ALA A 386 2.63 3.63 10.78
C ALA A 386 1.68 2.99 11.80
N ALA A 387 2.21 2.39 12.87
CA ALA A 387 1.38 1.82 13.94
C ALA A 387 0.55 2.90 14.66
N SER A 388 1.11 4.09 14.88
CA SER A 388 0.44 5.21 15.54
C SER A 388 -0.72 5.74 14.72
N GLN A 389 -0.56 5.88 13.39
CA GLN A 389 -1.66 6.32 12.51
C GLN A 389 -2.81 5.30 12.49
N LEU A 390 -2.50 3.99 12.44
CA LEU A 390 -3.53 2.94 12.50
C LEU A 390 -4.26 2.93 13.85
N LEU A 391 -3.52 3.06 14.95
CA LEU A 391 -4.10 3.10 16.28
C LEU A 391 -5.00 4.32 16.47
N ALA A 392 -4.54 5.50 16.03
CA ALA A 392 -5.33 6.74 16.03
C ALA A 392 -6.64 6.57 15.27
N PHE A 393 -6.57 6.05 14.03
CA PHE A 393 -7.75 5.83 13.21
C PHE A 393 -8.69 4.78 13.81
N SER A 394 -8.13 3.71 14.38
CA SER A 394 -8.90 2.68 15.08
C SER A 394 -9.70 3.28 16.24
N ILE A 395 -9.09 4.15 17.05
CA ILE A 395 -9.78 4.85 18.14
C ILE A 395 -10.96 5.67 17.62
N VAL A 396 -10.78 6.42 16.53
CA VAL A 396 -11.87 7.21 15.93
C VAL A 396 -13.02 6.31 15.48
N LEU A 397 -12.73 5.16 14.85
CA LEU A 397 -13.76 4.19 14.49
C LEU A 397 -14.46 3.66 15.74
N LEU A 398 -13.73 3.21 16.76
CA LEU A 398 -14.33 2.68 17.99
C LEU A 398 -15.26 3.69 18.67
N LEU A 399 -14.85 4.96 18.75
CA LEU A 399 -15.65 6.06 19.29
C LEU A 399 -16.93 6.28 18.48
N ARG A 400 -16.84 6.20 17.14
CA ARG A 400 -18.00 6.33 16.24
C ARG A 400 -19.08 5.26 16.50
N PHE A 401 -18.66 4.08 16.93
CA PHE A 401 -19.54 2.95 17.23
C PHE A 401 -19.80 2.77 18.74
N SER A 402 -19.53 3.79 19.55
CA SER A 402 -19.83 3.82 20.98
C SER A 402 -21.11 4.59 21.29
N ASP A 403 -21.67 4.37 22.47
CA ASP A 403 -22.84 5.11 22.93
C ASP A 403 -22.53 6.60 23.14
N ALA A 404 -23.57 7.44 23.02
CA ALA A 404 -23.44 8.90 23.12
C ALA A 404 -22.81 9.37 24.43
N ALA A 405 -23.07 8.65 25.54
CA ALA A 405 -22.46 8.95 26.84
C ALA A 405 -20.94 8.71 26.83
N VAL A 406 -20.49 7.57 26.29
CA VAL A 406 -19.06 7.23 26.17
C VAL A 406 -18.36 8.24 25.26
N LEU A 407 -18.99 8.59 24.15
CA LEU A 407 -18.46 9.59 23.22
C LEU A 407 -18.37 10.98 23.87
N ALA A 408 -19.34 11.38 24.69
CA ALA A 408 -19.33 12.66 25.40
C ALA A 408 -18.16 12.73 26.38
N THR A 409 -17.96 11.69 27.20
CA THR A 409 -16.83 11.59 28.13
C THR A 409 -15.50 11.61 27.40
N ALA A 410 -15.36 10.82 26.32
CA ALA A 410 -14.11 10.79 25.55
C ALA A 410 -13.77 12.14 24.90
N LYS A 411 -14.77 12.95 24.53
CA LYS A 411 -14.59 14.28 23.94
C LYS A 411 -14.11 15.34 24.93
N GLU A 412 -14.17 15.10 26.24
CA GLU A 412 -13.58 15.98 27.25
C GLU A 412 -12.06 16.11 27.06
N GLU A 413 -11.41 15.06 26.55
CA GLU A 413 -10.01 15.09 26.19
C GLU A 413 -9.80 15.78 24.82
N ALA A 414 -9.14 16.95 24.84
CA ALA A 414 -8.89 17.77 23.65
C ALA A 414 -8.16 17.00 22.52
N ALA A 415 -7.28 16.07 22.88
CA ALA A 415 -6.56 15.24 21.93
C ALA A 415 -7.52 14.32 21.13
N VAL A 416 -8.56 13.77 21.76
CA VAL A 416 -9.58 12.95 21.10
C VAL A 416 -10.40 13.78 20.12
N THR A 417 -10.80 14.98 20.53
CA THR A 417 -11.52 15.91 19.65
C THR A 417 -10.69 16.30 18.42
N LEU A 418 -9.37 16.44 18.58
CA LEU A 418 -8.46 16.66 17.46
C LEU A 418 -8.39 15.44 16.53
N LEU A 419 -8.27 14.22 17.06
CA LEU A 419 -8.27 12.98 16.26
C LEU A 419 -9.53 12.86 15.40
N MET A 420 -10.70 13.08 15.99
CA MET A 420 -11.97 13.02 15.25
C MET A 420 -12.03 14.05 14.13
N ARG A 421 -11.62 15.30 14.39
CA ARG A 421 -11.60 16.36 13.37
C ARG A 421 -10.66 16.04 12.21
N LEU A 422 -9.47 15.52 12.52
CA LEU A 422 -8.49 15.12 11.50
C LEU A 422 -9.00 13.95 10.66
N ALA A 423 -9.69 12.99 11.27
CA ALA A 423 -10.29 11.88 10.56
C ALA A 423 -11.47 12.32 9.68
N GLU A 424 -12.29 13.26 10.14
CA GLU A 424 -13.40 13.84 9.35
C GLU A 424 -12.91 14.70 8.18
N GLY A 425 -11.74 15.31 8.30
CA GLY A 425 -11.08 16.10 7.24
C GLY A 425 -10.03 15.33 6.44
N TYR A 426 -9.93 14.02 6.60
CA TYR A 426 -8.92 13.22 5.92
C TYR A 426 -9.17 13.20 4.41
N HIS A 427 -8.09 13.35 3.64
CA HIS A 427 -8.07 13.18 2.20
C HIS A 427 -6.92 12.26 1.80
N SER A 428 -7.14 11.44 0.78
CA SER A 428 -6.12 10.52 0.26
C SER A 428 -4.85 11.27 -0.14
N ARG A 429 -3.73 10.73 0.31
CA ARG A 429 -2.36 11.18 0.08
C ARG A 429 -1.56 10.17 -0.76
N CYS A 430 -2.06 8.95 -0.95
CA CYS A 430 -1.43 7.96 -1.83
C CYS A 430 -2.09 7.86 -3.22
N HIS A 431 -3.26 8.47 -3.43
CA HIS A 431 -3.93 8.43 -4.73
C HIS A 431 -3.14 9.20 -5.81
N PRO A 432 -3.10 8.72 -7.07
CA PRO A 432 -2.35 9.36 -8.15
C PRO A 432 -2.70 10.85 -8.39
N ALA A 433 -3.96 11.23 -8.16
CA ALA A 433 -4.37 12.63 -8.25
C ALA A 433 -3.69 13.53 -7.20
N PHE A 434 -3.55 13.06 -5.95
CA PHE A 434 -2.82 13.78 -4.91
C PHE A 434 -1.34 13.90 -5.27
N GLN A 435 -0.74 12.79 -5.71
CA GLN A 435 0.67 12.75 -6.11
C GLN A 435 0.95 13.68 -7.29
N LEU A 436 0.01 13.81 -8.24
CA LEU A 436 0.11 14.78 -9.32
C LEU A 436 0.11 16.23 -8.80
N LYS A 437 -0.73 16.58 -7.81
CA LYS A 437 -0.71 17.91 -7.17
C LYS A 437 0.65 18.21 -6.57
N LYS A 438 1.21 17.26 -5.81
CA LYS A 438 2.56 17.39 -5.20
C LYS A 438 3.63 17.57 -6.28
N GLN A 439 3.58 16.79 -7.36
CA GLN A 439 4.50 16.91 -8.50
C GLN A 439 4.42 18.26 -9.20
N VAL A 440 3.20 18.80 -9.40
CA VAL A 440 2.99 20.11 -10.02
C VAL A 440 3.61 21.22 -9.16
N LEU A 441 3.34 21.21 -7.84
CA LEU A 441 3.86 22.23 -6.92
C LEU A 441 5.39 22.14 -6.74
N SER A 442 5.95 20.93 -6.69
CA SER A 442 7.40 20.74 -6.62
C SER A 442 8.11 21.21 -7.90
N CYS A 443 7.51 20.96 -9.06
CA CYS A 443 8.05 21.43 -10.34
C CYS A 443 7.96 22.94 -10.48
N GLU A 444 6.84 23.54 -10.05
CA GLU A 444 6.66 24.99 -9.95
C GLU A 444 7.79 25.62 -9.14
N GLU A 445 8.00 25.12 -7.92
CA GLU A 445 9.04 25.63 -7.02
C GLU A 445 10.43 25.53 -7.64
N SER A 446 10.72 24.42 -8.32
CA SER A 446 12.00 24.23 -9.02
C SER A 446 12.20 25.24 -10.16
N ILE A 447 11.17 25.51 -10.96
CA ILE A 447 11.23 26.49 -12.07
C ILE A 447 11.35 27.92 -11.53
N ARG A 448 10.67 28.23 -10.43
CA ARG A 448 10.71 29.54 -9.77
C ARG A 448 12.12 29.98 -9.36
N MET A 449 13.00 29.01 -9.09
CA MET A 449 14.39 29.29 -8.74
C MET A 449 15.27 29.67 -9.93
N TRP A 450 14.84 29.44 -11.18
CA TRP A 450 15.67 29.66 -12.37
C TRP A 450 16.16 31.11 -12.52
N PRO A 451 15.35 32.17 -12.30
CA PRO A 451 15.81 33.55 -12.40
C PRO A 451 16.86 33.92 -11.34
N LEU A 452 16.91 33.19 -10.23
CA LEU A 452 17.87 33.40 -9.13
C LEU A 452 19.22 32.70 -9.40
N LEU A 453 19.31 31.89 -10.45
CA LEU A 453 20.54 31.19 -10.80
C LEU A 453 21.58 32.18 -11.35
N PRO A 454 22.87 31.98 -11.02
CA PRO A 454 23.91 32.92 -11.38
C PRO A 454 24.15 32.93 -12.90
N LEU A 455 24.04 34.13 -13.49
CA LEU A 455 24.18 34.36 -14.92
C LEU A 455 25.46 35.16 -15.20
N PRO A 456 26.13 34.95 -16.34
CA PRO A 456 27.29 35.76 -16.71
C PRO A 456 26.84 37.20 -17.03
N GLU A 457 27.57 38.20 -16.51
CA GLU A 457 27.42 39.60 -16.93
C GLU A 457 27.84 39.75 -18.41
N GLU A 458 26.99 40.37 -19.23
CA GLU A 458 27.28 40.61 -20.65
C GLU A 458 27.97 41.97 -20.87
N PRO A 459 28.94 42.05 -21.81
CA PRO A 459 29.25 43.30 -22.50
C PRO A 459 28.07 43.69 -23.41
N CYS A 460 27.57 44.90 -23.24
CA CYS A 460 26.31 45.47 -23.73
C CYS A 460 26.10 45.58 -25.26
N GLN A 461 26.83 44.86 -26.13
CA GLN A 461 26.86 45.18 -27.58
C GLN A 461 26.39 44.08 -28.55
N ASP A 462 26.29 42.81 -28.14
CA ASP A 462 25.88 41.71 -29.05
C ASP A 462 24.42 41.24 -28.88
N THR A 463 23.68 41.76 -27.90
CA THR A 463 22.29 41.34 -27.58
C THR A 463 21.24 41.83 -28.57
N ALA A 464 21.51 42.92 -29.32
CA ALA A 464 20.53 43.53 -30.22
C ALA A 464 20.43 42.88 -31.62
N ARG A 465 21.22 41.84 -31.94
CA ARG A 465 21.29 41.25 -33.30
C ARG A 465 20.78 39.81 -33.42
N MET A 466 20.23 39.22 -32.37
CA MET A 466 19.64 37.86 -32.38
C MET A 466 18.26 37.84 -31.73
N GLU A 467 17.32 38.65 -32.21
CA GLU A 467 15.90 38.36 -32.01
C GLU A 467 15.54 37.20 -32.94
N ASP A 468 15.62 35.96 -32.44
CA ASP A 468 15.13 34.78 -33.15
C ASP A 468 13.61 34.93 -33.36
N SER A 469 13.19 35.17 -34.60
CA SER A 469 11.77 35.28 -34.99
C SER A 469 10.91 34.12 -34.46
N GLU A 470 11.48 32.91 -34.41
CA GLU A 470 10.83 31.70 -33.89
C GLU A 470 10.59 31.77 -32.37
N ALA A 471 11.51 32.36 -31.60
CA ALA A 471 11.33 32.54 -30.15
C ALA A 471 10.25 33.58 -29.85
N SER A 472 10.20 34.68 -30.61
CA SER A 472 9.13 35.69 -30.52
C SER A 472 7.76 35.09 -30.83
N ALA A 473 7.67 34.25 -31.88
CA ALA A 473 6.45 33.51 -32.20
C ALA A 473 6.00 32.60 -31.04
N CYS A 474 6.94 31.93 -30.36
CA CYS A 474 6.63 31.13 -29.18
C CYS A 474 6.07 31.97 -28.03
N TYR A 475 6.66 33.12 -27.70
CA TYR A 475 6.12 34.00 -26.64
C TYR A 475 4.70 34.49 -26.95
N SER A 476 4.41 34.82 -28.21
CA SER A 476 3.07 35.18 -28.66
C SER A 476 2.08 34.02 -28.47
N LEU A 477 2.46 32.80 -28.83
CA LEU A 477 1.62 31.61 -28.64
C LEU A 477 1.39 31.32 -27.15
N VAL A 478 2.42 31.37 -26.31
CA VAL A 478 2.28 31.18 -24.85
C VAL A 478 1.27 32.17 -24.29
N THR A 479 1.40 33.45 -24.63
CA THR A 479 0.48 34.50 -24.16
C THR A 479 -0.96 34.22 -24.57
N LYS A 480 -1.19 33.82 -25.83
CA LYS A 480 -2.53 33.47 -26.34
C LYS A 480 -3.12 32.25 -25.62
N ILE A 481 -2.34 31.19 -25.44
CA ILE A 481 -2.80 29.96 -24.78
C ILE A 481 -3.09 30.25 -23.30
N VAL A 482 -2.20 30.94 -22.58
CA VAL A 482 -2.41 31.30 -21.17
C VAL A 482 -3.67 32.15 -21.03
N HIS A 483 -3.86 33.15 -21.88
CA HIS A 483 -5.05 33.99 -21.88
C HIS A 483 -6.33 33.15 -22.00
N GLU A 484 -6.37 32.22 -22.96
CA GLU A 484 -7.51 31.33 -23.15
C GLU A 484 -7.73 30.41 -21.94
N LEU A 485 -6.67 29.80 -21.40
CA LEU A 485 -6.78 28.89 -20.25
C LEU A 485 -7.20 29.62 -18.95
N CYS A 486 -6.77 30.87 -18.76
CA CYS A 486 -7.13 31.67 -17.59
C CYS A 486 -8.64 32.00 -17.54
N HIS A 487 -9.33 32.13 -18.69
CA HIS A 487 -10.80 32.29 -18.75
C HIS A 487 -11.58 31.08 -18.22
N HIS A 488 -10.88 29.99 -17.93
CA HIS A 488 -11.46 28.75 -17.47
C HIS A 488 -11.11 28.41 -16.02
N VAL A 489 -10.30 29.24 -15.35
CA VAL A 489 -10.02 29.13 -13.91
C VAL A 489 -11.32 29.39 -13.14
N PRO A 490 -11.65 28.60 -12.09
CA PRO A 490 -12.87 28.83 -11.30
C PRO A 490 -12.93 30.24 -10.69
N GLU A 491 -14.11 30.88 -10.72
CA GLU A 491 -14.34 32.27 -10.28
C GLU A 491 -13.86 32.58 -8.85
N ASN A 492 -13.89 31.58 -7.95
CA ASN A 492 -13.38 31.72 -6.58
C ASN A 492 -11.85 31.93 -6.48
N HIS A 493 -11.14 31.79 -7.60
CA HIS A 493 -9.70 32.01 -7.72
C HIS A 493 -9.37 33.17 -8.68
N CYS A 494 -10.39 33.87 -9.20
CA CYS A 494 -10.28 35.00 -10.14
C CYS A 494 -10.01 36.34 -9.42
N ALA A 495 -8.95 36.42 -8.62
CA ALA A 495 -8.39 37.71 -8.19
C ALA A 495 -7.13 38.10 -9.01
N LEU A 496 -6.97 37.52 -10.20
CA LEU A 496 -5.88 37.81 -11.13
C LEU A 496 -6.38 38.83 -12.17
N SER A 497 -6.57 40.07 -11.73
CA SER A 497 -6.79 41.20 -12.64
C SER A 497 -5.43 41.77 -13.05
N VAL A 498 -4.99 41.48 -14.28
CA VAL A 498 -4.40 42.39 -15.28
C VAL A 498 -3.54 41.54 -16.23
N PHE A 499 -3.93 41.59 -17.51
CA PHE A 499 -3.42 40.77 -18.59
C PHE A 499 -2.16 41.37 -19.22
N GLY A 500 -1.10 40.56 -19.27
CA GLY A 500 0.22 40.87 -19.84
C GLY A 500 1.31 40.32 -18.92
N ASP A 501 2.26 39.53 -19.43
CA ASP A 501 3.35 38.86 -18.71
C ASP A 501 3.03 38.54 -17.24
N LEU A 502 2.34 37.43 -16.98
CA LEU A 502 1.99 36.98 -15.63
C LEU A 502 3.24 37.09 -14.73
N PRO A 503 3.28 37.99 -13.74
CA PRO A 503 4.43 38.17 -12.87
C PRO A 503 4.84 36.81 -12.29
N ALA A 504 6.14 36.58 -12.11
CA ALA A 504 6.65 35.31 -11.58
C ALA A 504 5.98 34.90 -10.24
N GLU A 505 5.44 35.86 -9.49
CA GLU A 505 4.74 35.69 -8.23
C GLU A 505 3.28 35.20 -8.35
N GLU A 506 2.67 35.27 -9.53
CA GLU A 506 1.27 34.86 -9.76
C GLU A 506 1.13 33.36 -10.05
N TRP A 507 2.15 32.73 -10.65
CA TRP A 507 2.16 31.29 -10.93
C TRP A 507 2.00 30.40 -9.68
N PRO A 508 2.75 30.63 -8.57
CA PRO A 508 2.58 29.86 -7.34
C PRO A 508 1.16 29.98 -6.78
N ARG A 509 0.57 31.18 -6.83
CA ARG A 509 -0.79 31.43 -6.31
C ARG A 509 -1.83 30.69 -7.14
N LEU A 510 -1.73 30.77 -8.46
CA LEU A 510 -2.67 30.11 -9.38
C LEU A 510 -2.58 28.58 -9.30
N LEU A 511 -1.37 28.02 -9.42
CA LEU A 511 -1.17 26.57 -9.35
C LEU A 511 -1.49 26.02 -7.96
N GLY A 512 -1.15 26.75 -6.90
CA GLY A 512 -1.56 26.44 -5.52
C GLY A 512 -3.08 26.38 -5.37
N ALA A 513 -3.79 27.39 -5.86
CA ALA A 513 -5.25 27.43 -5.81
C ALA A 513 -5.91 26.25 -6.57
N LEU A 514 -5.44 25.95 -7.78
CA LEU A 514 -5.93 24.82 -8.57
C LEU A 514 -5.63 23.49 -7.87
N CYS A 515 -4.42 23.29 -7.34
CA CYS A 515 -4.05 22.08 -6.61
C CYS A 515 -4.84 21.92 -5.30
N ASN A 516 -5.28 23.01 -4.66
CA ASN A 516 -6.13 22.97 -3.48
C ASN A 516 -7.60 22.64 -3.79
N THR A 517 -8.01 22.66 -5.06
CA THR A 517 -9.39 22.31 -5.44
C THR A 517 -9.65 20.83 -5.17
N HIS A 518 -10.81 20.53 -4.57
CA HIS A 518 -11.21 19.16 -4.24
C HIS A 518 -11.44 18.33 -5.51
N VAL A 519 -10.85 17.13 -5.54
CA VAL A 519 -11.04 16.13 -6.60
C VAL A 519 -11.43 14.82 -5.92
N SER A 520 -12.59 14.26 -6.25
CA SER A 520 -13.02 12.96 -5.70
C SER A 520 -12.01 11.88 -6.07
N MET A 521 -11.48 11.15 -5.08
CA MET A 521 -10.45 10.11 -5.31
C MET A 521 -10.98 8.69 -5.12
N LEU A 522 -12.12 8.54 -4.43
CA LEU A 522 -12.75 7.25 -4.21
C LEU A 522 -13.34 6.64 -5.47
N PHE A 523 -13.02 5.36 -5.70
CA PHE A 523 -13.53 4.54 -6.80
C PHE A 523 -13.35 5.18 -8.19
N CYS A 524 -12.22 5.88 -8.39
CA CYS A 524 -11.88 6.49 -9.67
C CYS A 524 -11.88 5.44 -10.79
N PRO A 525 -12.64 5.67 -11.89
CA PRO A 525 -12.68 4.75 -13.00
C PRO A 525 -11.33 4.62 -13.71
N ARG A 526 -11.08 3.46 -14.34
CA ARG A 526 -9.80 3.15 -15.00
C ARG A 526 -9.38 4.21 -16.02
N VAL A 527 -10.33 4.78 -16.75
CA VAL A 527 -10.10 5.84 -17.74
C VAL A 527 -9.52 7.10 -17.10
N VAL A 528 -9.98 7.47 -15.90
CA VAL A 528 -9.42 8.59 -15.12
C VAL A 528 -7.99 8.27 -14.69
N LEU A 529 -7.74 7.05 -14.18
CA LEU A 529 -6.41 6.62 -13.76
C LEU A 529 -5.40 6.59 -14.93
N GLU A 530 -5.84 6.18 -16.13
CA GLU A 530 -5.00 6.20 -17.34
C GLU A 530 -4.56 7.62 -17.69
N VAL A 531 -5.49 8.58 -17.69
CA VAL A 531 -5.17 9.99 -17.95
C VAL A 531 -4.25 10.56 -16.87
N LEU A 532 -4.53 10.29 -15.58
CA LEU A 532 -3.66 10.69 -14.48
C LEU A 532 -2.23 10.14 -14.64
N GLY A 533 -2.09 8.90 -15.10
CA GLY A 533 -0.79 8.30 -15.39
C GLY A 533 -0.01 9.12 -16.42
N VAL A 534 -0.63 9.50 -17.54
CA VAL A 534 0.01 10.33 -18.58
C VAL A 534 0.37 11.72 -18.04
N LEU A 535 -0.54 12.37 -17.31
CA LEU A 535 -0.29 13.70 -16.73
C LEU A 535 0.89 13.68 -15.75
N ARG A 536 0.98 12.66 -14.90
CA ARG A 536 2.12 12.47 -13.98
C ARG A 536 3.43 12.25 -14.72
N SER A 537 3.42 11.46 -15.80
CA SER A 537 4.59 11.30 -16.64
C SER A 537 5.03 12.64 -17.25
N ILE A 538 4.11 13.48 -17.72
CA ILE A 538 4.43 14.82 -18.25
C ILE A 538 5.12 15.66 -17.17
N THR A 539 4.53 15.78 -15.98
CA THR A 539 5.07 16.59 -14.88
C THR A 539 6.42 16.07 -14.39
N SER A 540 6.60 14.75 -14.31
CA SER A 540 7.90 14.15 -13.96
C SER A 540 8.99 14.53 -14.97
N HIS A 541 8.69 14.54 -16.27
CA HIS A 541 9.65 14.98 -17.29
C HIS A 541 9.92 16.50 -17.20
N CYS A 542 8.91 17.32 -16.91
CA CYS A 542 9.12 18.75 -16.63
C CYS A 542 10.06 18.98 -15.43
N GLN A 543 9.89 18.22 -14.34
CA GLN A 543 10.80 18.25 -13.19
C GLN A 543 12.23 17.85 -13.59
N HIS A 544 12.39 16.80 -14.41
CA HIS A 544 13.70 16.39 -14.90
C HIS A 544 14.38 17.47 -15.75
N VAL A 545 13.64 18.16 -16.63
CA VAL A 545 14.15 19.30 -17.38
C VAL A 545 14.61 20.39 -16.42
N SER A 546 13.80 20.71 -15.40
CA SER A 546 14.18 21.70 -14.38
C SER A 546 15.46 21.35 -13.65
N ASN A 547 15.59 20.11 -13.17
CA ASN A 547 16.81 19.65 -12.51
C ASN A 547 18.02 19.76 -13.45
N GLN A 548 17.88 19.35 -14.72
CA GLN A 548 18.96 19.47 -15.71
C GLN A 548 19.35 20.92 -16.00
N VAL A 549 18.38 21.84 -16.08
CA VAL A 549 18.63 23.28 -16.26
C VAL A 549 19.40 23.83 -15.07
N VAL A 550 18.97 23.55 -13.83
CA VAL A 550 19.63 23.99 -12.60
C VAL A 550 21.08 23.49 -12.56
N THR A 551 21.30 22.18 -12.71
CA THR A 551 22.64 21.58 -12.68
C THR A 551 23.52 22.12 -13.80
N SER A 552 22.99 22.24 -15.02
CA SER A 552 23.76 22.71 -16.17
C SER A 552 24.13 24.18 -16.02
N LEU A 553 23.24 25.04 -15.50
CA LEU A 553 23.54 26.46 -15.27
C LEU A 553 24.62 26.62 -14.21
N GLN A 554 24.49 25.93 -13.07
CA GLN A 554 25.49 25.96 -11.99
C GLN A 554 26.88 25.51 -12.49
N LEU A 555 26.95 24.38 -13.18
CA LEU A 555 28.20 23.86 -13.72
C LEU A 555 28.83 24.81 -14.75
N ARG A 556 28.02 25.36 -15.66
CA ARG A 556 28.50 26.29 -16.69
C ARG A 556 28.95 27.62 -16.10
N HIS A 557 28.24 28.11 -15.07
CA HIS A 557 28.62 29.31 -14.35
C HIS A 557 29.98 29.14 -13.66
N GLN A 558 30.17 28.04 -12.91
CA GLN A 558 31.47 27.74 -12.29
C GLN A 558 32.59 27.67 -13.34
N GLN A 559 32.38 26.96 -14.46
CA GLN A 559 33.36 26.87 -15.54
C GLN A 559 33.65 28.23 -16.21
N TRP A 560 32.67 29.13 -16.21
CA TRP A 560 32.81 30.50 -16.71
C TRP A 560 33.70 31.34 -15.78
N GLU A 561 33.44 31.32 -14.48
CA GLU A 561 34.23 32.03 -13.46
C GLU A 561 35.68 31.53 -13.43
N GLU A 562 35.89 30.22 -13.49
CA GLU A 562 37.21 29.58 -13.53
C GLU A 562 37.92 29.77 -14.90
N ARG A 563 37.30 30.47 -15.86
CA ARG A 563 37.78 30.71 -17.23
C ARG A 563 38.10 29.42 -18.01
N ARG A 564 37.48 28.30 -17.65
CA ARG A 564 37.70 26.97 -18.26
C ARG A 564 36.90 26.73 -19.55
N LEU A 565 35.92 27.60 -19.86
CA LEU A 565 35.09 27.47 -21.07
C LEU A 565 35.82 27.94 -22.33
N ARG A 566 35.92 27.04 -23.33
CA ARG A 566 36.36 27.36 -24.70
C ARG A 566 35.33 28.21 -25.44
N SER A 567 35.74 28.95 -26.48
CA SER A 567 34.86 29.86 -27.25
C SER A 567 33.53 29.23 -27.71
N ARG A 568 33.56 28.00 -28.25
CA ARG A 568 32.33 27.26 -28.64
C ARG A 568 31.41 26.97 -27.44
N GLN A 569 31.98 26.66 -26.27
CA GLN A 569 31.22 26.36 -25.05
C GLN A 569 30.62 27.64 -24.46
N ARG A 570 31.32 28.79 -24.57
CA ARG A 570 30.78 30.12 -24.21
C ARG A 570 29.57 30.49 -25.08
N ARG A 571 29.67 30.31 -26.40
CA ARG A 571 28.55 30.57 -27.32
C ARG A 571 27.35 29.65 -27.05
N ASN A 572 27.61 28.39 -26.72
CA ASN A 572 26.56 27.45 -26.31
C ASN A 572 25.92 27.84 -24.97
N TYR A 573 26.68 28.35 -24.01
CA TYR A 573 26.17 28.85 -22.74
C TYR A 573 25.22 30.06 -22.92
N LEU A 574 25.56 30.99 -23.81
CA LEU A 574 24.67 32.11 -24.18
C LEU A 574 23.38 31.60 -24.88
N SER A 575 23.51 30.61 -25.76
CA SER A 575 22.36 29.98 -26.42
C SER A 575 21.43 29.24 -25.45
N MET A 576 22.01 28.62 -24.43
CA MET A 576 21.29 27.96 -23.34
C MET A 576 20.49 28.99 -22.53
N ARG A 577 21.07 30.15 -22.18
CA ARG A 577 20.36 31.24 -21.49
C ARG A 577 19.12 31.71 -22.26
N ALA A 578 19.23 31.91 -23.56
CA ALA A 578 18.09 32.31 -24.40
C ALA A 578 16.98 31.24 -24.41
N SER A 579 17.37 29.96 -24.50
CA SER A 579 16.43 28.83 -24.49
C SER A 579 15.73 28.68 -23.13
N ILE A 580 16.45 28.87 -22.02
CA ILE A 580 15.90 28.81 -20.65
C ILE A 580 14.85 29.89 -20.40
N ARG A 581 15.09 31.11 -20.89
CA ARG A 581 14.10 32.21 -20.82
C ARG A 581 12.79 31.83 -21.51
N LEU A 582 12.85 31.10 -22.62
CA LEU A 582 11.66 30.60 -23.31
C LEU A 582 11.04 29.39 -22.61
N LEU A 583 11.86 28.45 -22.14
CA LEU A 583 11.37 27.20 -21.53
C LEU A 583 10.64 27.44 -20.21
N SER A 584 11.06 28.42 -19.40
CA SER A 584 10.40 28.74 -18.13
C SER A 584 8.88 28.98 -18.27
N PRO A 585 8.40 29.97 -19.07
CA PRO A 585 6.97 30.21 -19.24
C PRO A 585 6.24 29.06 -19.95
N VAL A 586 6.93 28.28 -20.79
CA VAL A 586 6.37 27.08 -21.44
C VAL A 586 6.14 25.95 -20.44
N LEU A 587 7.08 25.71 -19.52
CA LEU A 587 6.90 24.73 -18.47
C LEU A 587 5.77 25.16 -17.52
N TYR A 588 5.67 26.43 -17.15
CA TYR A 588 4.54 26.97 -16.38
C TYR A 588 3.20 26.76 -17.11
N LEU A 589 3.16 27.01 -18.43
CA LEU A 589 1.98 26.72 -19.26
C LEU A 589 1.59 25.24 -19.21
N ILE A 590 2.55 24.33 -19.28
CA ILE A 590 2.29 22.88 -19.18
C ILE A 590 1.79 22.52 -17.78
N LEU A 591 2.35 23.10 -16.72
CA LEU A 591 1.88 22.88 -15.34
C LEU A 591 0.44 23.40 -15.16
N LEU A 592 0.12 24.56 -15.72
CA LEU A 592 -1.25 25.12 -15.72
C LEU A 592 -2.22 24.20 -16.46
N LEU A 593 -1.84 23.75 -17.66
CA LEU A 593 -2.60 22.79 -18.44
C LEU A 593 -2.90 21.52 -17.62
N VAL A 594 -1.88 20.93 -17.00
CA VAL A 594 -2.01 19.74 -16.15
C VAL A 594 -2.93 19.99 -14.95
N ALA A 595 -2.75 21.11 -14.25
CA ALA A 595 -3.56 21.45 -13.07
C ALA A 595 -5.05 21.66 -13.43
N LEU A 596 -5.32 22.34 -14.56
CA LEU A 596 -6.69 22.55 -15.04
C LEU A 596 -7.37 21.25 -15.45
N GLU A 597 -6.65 20.36 -16.13
CA GLU A 597 -7.19 19.04 -16.52
C GLU A 597 -7.41 18.14 -15.31
N LEU A 598 -6.54 18.20 -14.31
CA LEU A 598 -6.70 17.49 -13.04
C LEU A 598 -7.99 17.91 -12.31
N VAL A 599 -8.25 19.22 -12.19
CA VAL A 599 -9.47 19.72 -11.53
C VAL A 599 -10.75 19.28 -12.26
N ASN A 600 -10.65 19.03 -13.56
CA ASN A 600 -11.76 18.62 -14.42
C ASN A 600 -11.72 17.13 -14.80
N ILE A 601 -10.87 16.32 -14.15
CA ILE A 601 -10.52 14.96 -14.60
C ILE A 601 -11.73 14.04 -14.75
N HIS A 602 -12.76 14.22 -13.93
CA HIS A 602 -13.96 13.37 -13.95
C HIS A 602 -14.85 13.61 -15.17
N PHE A 603 -14.71 14.74 -15.88
CA PHE A 603 -15.43 15.01 -17.12
C PHE A 603 -14.95 14.13 -18.28
N VAL A 604 -13.88 13.34 -18.12
CA VAL A 604 -13.44 12.34 -19.11
C VAL A 604 -14.55 11.36 -19.46
N HIS A 605 -15.44 11.03 -18.51
CA HIS A 605 -16.60 10.16 -18.75
C HIS A 605 -17.60 10.71 -19.78
N GLY A 606 -17.62 12.03 -19.97
CA GLY A 606 -18.48 12.67 -20.95
C GLY A 606 -17.99 12.53 -22.40
N LYS A 607 -16.76 12.03 -22.61
CA LYS A 607 -16.19 11.81 -23.94
C LYS A 607 -16.62 10.47 -24.51
N ASN A 608 -17.04 10.45 -25.77
CA ASN A 608 -17.20 9.19 -26.49
C ASN A 608 -15.84 8.54 -26.79
N THR A 609 -15.84 7.30 -27.26
CA THR A 609 -14.60 6.55 -27.53
C THR A 609 -13.67 7.30 -28.47
N TYR A 610 -14.18 7.90 -29.55
CA TYR A 610 -13.34 8.63 -30.52
C TYR A 610 -12.71 9.89 -29.90
N GLU A 611 -13.51 10.70 -29.20
CA GLU A 611 -13.05 11.90 -28.50
C GLU A 611 -12.03 11.58 -27.42
N TYR A 612 -12.21 10.47 -26.70
CA TYR A 612 -11.27 9.99 -25.71
C TYR A 612 -9.91 9.61 -26.34
N HIS A 613 -9.92 8.87 -27.45
CA HIS A 613 -8.68 8.52 -28.17
C HIS A 613 -7.94 9.76 -28.68
N GLN A 614 -8.65 10.75 -29.22
CA GLN A 614 -8.05 12.02 -29.64
C GLN A 614 -7.45 12.78 -28.46
N TYR A 615 -8.17 12.86 -27.36
CA TYR A 615 -7.73 13.50 -26.12
C TYR A 615 -6.46 12.83 -25.57
N LEU A 616 -6.44 11.51 -25.47
CA LEU A 616 -5.27 10.78 -25.00
C LEU A 616 -4.07 10.91 -25.96
N LYS A 617 -4.32 10.90 -27.29
CA LYS A 617 -3.28 11.13 -28.30
C LYS A 617 -2.66 12.52 -28.17
N PHE A 618 -3.45 13.52 -27.84
CA PHE A 618 -2.96 14.88 -27.55
C PHE A 618 -2.01 14.88 -26.35
N PHE A 619 -2.42 14.35 -25.19
CA PHE A 619 -1.53 14.31 -24.01
C PHE A 619 -0.28 13.44 -24.23
N LYS A 620 -0.39 12.34 -24.98
CA LYS A 620 0.79 11.56 -25.40
C LYS A 620 1.74 12.38 -26.28
N SER A 621 1.23 13.33 -27.07
CA SER A 621 2.09 14.24 -27.85
C SER A 621 2.78 15.29 -26.98
N VAL A 622 2.14 15.76 -25.91
CA VAL A 622 2.75 16.64 -24.89
C VAL A 622 3.80 15.86 -24.08
N LEU A 623 3.51 14.62 -23.72
CA LEU A 623 4.48 13.72 -23.08
C LEU A 623 5.72 13.52 -23.97
N GLN A 624 5.51 13.20 -25.25
CA GLN A 624 6.60 13.04 -26.20
C GLN A 624 7.46 14.31 -26.32
N TYR A 625 6.83 15.49 -26.26
CA TYR A 625 7.55 16.77 -26.21
C TYR A 625 8.42 16.88 -24.95
N SER A 626 7.86 16.61 -23.76
CA SER A 626 8.61 16.65 -22.50
C SER A 626 9.76 15.63 -22.46
N GLU A 627 9.57 14.42 -22.99
CA GLU A 627 10.63 13.42 -23.16
C GLU A 627 11.77 13.91 -24.07
N ASN A 628 11.41 14.54 -25.20
CA ASN A 628 12.37 15.11 -26.13
C ASN A 628 13.13 16.28 -25.51
N LEU A 629 12.46 17.13 -24.71
CA LEU A 629 13.13 18.17 -23.95
C LEU A 629 14.18 17.57 -23.01
N VAL A 630 13.80 16.58 -22.19
CA VAL A 630 14.75 15.88 -21.29
C VAL A 630 15.94 15.33 -22.07
N ALA A 631 15.73 14.79 -23.27
CA ALA A 631 16.82 14.33 -24.10
C ALA A 631 17.71 15.48 -24.61
N TYR A 632 17.16 16.64 -24.95
CA TYR A 632 17.90 17.74 -25.56
C TYR A 632 18.66 18.58 -24.53
N THR A 633 18.12 18.70 -23.31
CA THR A 633 18.70 19.43 -22.19
C THR A 633 19.74 18.63 -21.40
N ARG A 634 19.96 17.35 -21.75
CA ARG A 634 21.05 16.53 -21.19
C ARG A 634 22.42 17.16 -21.47
N PRO A 635 23.34 17.19 -20.49
CA PRO A 635 24.69 17.75 -20.66
C PRO A 635 25.46 17.18 -21.86
N GLU A 636 25.24 15.91 -22.23
CA GLU A 636 25.94 15.22 -23.31
C GLU A 636 25.42 15.63 -24.70
N LYS A 637 24.11 15.86 -24.83
CA LYS A 637 23.48 16.26 -26.10
C LYS A 637 23.53 17.77 -26.30
N ASN A 638 23.20 18.54 -25.27
CA ASN A 638 23.40 20.00 -25.20
C ASN A 638 22.78 20.78 -26.39
N LYS A 639 21.60 20.33 -26.84
CA LYS A 639 20.89 20.79 -28.06
C LYS A 639 19.90 21.91 -27.76
N TRP A 640 20.38 23.00 -27.16
CA TRP A 640 19.53 24.08 -26.66
C TRP A 640 18.79 24.84 -27.78
N ARG A 641 19.43 25.09 -28.93
CA ARG A 641 18.75 25.81 -30.04
C ARG A 641 17.59 25.02 -30.60
N GLU A 642 17.78 23.71 -30.75
CA GLU A 642 16.77 22.80 -31.27
C GLU A 642 15.57 22.68 -30.32
N THR A 643 15.70 23.07 -29.04
CA THR A 643 14.55 23.16 -28.13
C THR A 643 13.55 24.23 -28.53
N ILE A 644 13.97 25.33 -29.20
CA ILE A 644 13.08 26.42 -29.61
C ILE A 644 12.10 25.90 -30.68
N SER A 645 12.61 25.25 -31.72
CA SER A 645 11.76 24.70 -32.78
C SER A 645 10.87 23.56 -32.31
N LEU A 646 11.41 22.69 -31.44
CA LEU A 646 10.62 21.65 -30.76
C LEU A 646 9.47 22.26 -29.94
N THR A 647 9.73 23.37 -29.25
CA THR A 647 8.75 24.10 -28.43
C THR A 647 7.69 24.77 -29.30
N HIS A 648 8.07 25.42 -30.39
CA HIS A 648 7.13 26.03 -31.33
C HIS A 648 6.13 24.98 -31.86
N ALA A 649 6.62 23.81 -32.28
CA ALA A 649 5.76 22.73 -32.77
C ALA A 649 4.79 22.19 -31.70
N ALA A 650 5.23 22.13 -30.43
CA ALA A 650 4.37 21.71 -29.32
C ALA A 650 3.32 22.77 -28.98
N LEU A 651 3.71 24.05 -28.91
CA LEU A 651 2.79 25.16 -28.65
C LEU A 651 1.70 25.27 -29.72
N MET A 652 2.03 25.07 -31.00
CA MET A 652 1.03 25.04 -32.08
C MET A 652 0.00 23.93 -31.89
N LYS A 653 0.41 22.74 -31.43
CA LYS A 653 -0.51 21.64 -31.12
C LYS A 653 -1.39 21.95 -29.91
N ILE A 654 -0.81 22.53 -28.85
CA ILE A 654 -1.57 22.96 -27.67
C ILE A 654 -2.60 24.01 -28.07
N TRP A 655 -2.19 25.07 -28.78
CA TRP A 655 -3.09 26.10 -29.27
C TRP A 655 -4.23 25.52 -30.10
N THR A 656 -3.93 24.68 -31.10
CA THR A 656 -4.95 24.06 -31.96
C THR A 656 -5.96 23.24 -31.14
N PHE A 657 -5.49 22.50 -30.14
CA PHE A 657 -6.36 21.67 -29.30
C PHE A 657 -7.23 22.50 -28.35
N THR A 658 -6.67 23.59 -27.81
CA THR A 658 -7.40 24.57 -26.99
C THR A 658 -8.46 25.30 -27.83
N GLU A 659 -8.11 25.80 -29.01
CA GLU A 659 -9.00 26.52 -29.93
C GLU A 659 -10.19 25.65 -30.38
N ASN A 660 -9.94 24.36 -30.64
CA ASN A 660 -10.98 23.39 -30.97
C ASN A 660 -11.87 22.98 -29.78
N LYS A 661 -11.64 23.54 -28.59
CA LYS A 661 -12.40 23.28 -27.34
C LYS A 661 -12.44 21.80 -26.95
N GLN A 662 -11.32 21.07 -27.14
CA GLN A 662 -11.26 19.62 -26.94
C GLN A 662 -10.79 19.17 -25.53
N MET A 663 -10.25 20.09 -24.73
CA MET A 663 -9.87 19.87 -23.31
C MET A 663 -11.06 19.58 -22.39
N LEU A 664 -10.84 18.97 -21.21
CA LEU A 664 -11.94 18.65 -20.28
C LEU A 664 -12.61 19.89 -19.73
N ILE A 665 -11.83 20.97 -19.57
CA ILE A 665 -12.34 22.23 -19.03
C ILE A 665 -13.43 22.87 -19.90
N HIS A 666 -13.46 22.56 -21.19
CA HIS A 666 -14.50 23.03 -22.11
C HIS A 666 -15.80 22.22 -21.99
N LEU A 667 -15.73 20.98 -21.49
CA LEU A 667 -16.91 20.15 -21.25
C LEU A 667 -17.74 20.62 -20.05
N ARG A 668 -17.09 21.25 -19.05
CA ARG A 668 -17.74 21.85 -17.87
C ARG A 668 -18.80 22.90 -18.26
N LYS A 669 -18.57 23.67 -19.33
CA LYS A 669 -19.53 24.69 -19.83
C LYS A 669 -20.75 24.08 -20.55
N LYS A 670 -20.69 22.82 -20.99
CA LYS A 670 -21.83 22.12 -21.61
C LYS A 670 -22.76 21.50 -20.59
N SER A 671 -22.24 20.98 -19.47
CA SER A 671 -23.03 20.27 -18.45
C SER A 671 -23.88 21.17 -17.57
N THR A 672 -23.51 22.44 -17.35
CA THR A 672 -24.36 23.41 -16.64
C THR A 672 -25.68 23.73 -17.37
N SER A 673 -25.81 23.36 -18.65
CA SER A 673 -27.08 23.45 -19.39
C SER A 673 -27.98 22.20 -19.26
N LYS A 674 -27.50 21.12 -18.62
CA LYS A 674 -28.25 19.89 -18.37
C LYS A 674 -28.00 19.39 -16.94
N ALA A 675 -28.49 20.14 -15.96
CA ALA A 675 -28.62 19.65 -14.60
C ALA A 675 -30.10 19.36 -14.32
N ILE A 676 -30.51 18.09 -14.45
CA ILE A 676 -31.65 17.53 -13.72
C ILE A 676 -31.25 16.11 -13.27
N LEU A 677 -31.20 15.94 -11.94
CA LEU A 677 -31.08 14.74 -11.08
C LEU A 677 -29.76 13.96 -11.07
#